data_AF-A0AA37WFA1-F1
#
_entry.id   AF-A0AA37WFA1-F1
#
_cell.length_a   1.000
_cell.length_b   1.000
_cell.length_c   1.000
_cell.angle_alpha   90.00
_cell.angle_beta   90.00
_cell.angle_gamma   90.00
#
_symmetry.space_group_name_H-M   'P 1'
#
loop_
_entity.id
_entity.type
_entity.pdbx_description
1 polymer ?
#
loop_
_entity_poly.entity_id
_entity_poly.type
_entity_poly.pdbx_seq_one_letter_code
_entity_poly.pdbx_strand_id
1 'polypeptide(L)'
;MKQIILFLTLFSFISCSQDPDFFELLEGSQVGVDFNNKLSQTPEMNILDYMYFYNGGGIAAGDFNNDGLIDLFFSGNQVQNEIYLNQGDFSFIKTTDTSFPNLVNTWSTGVSVVDINSDGLLDIYVCELGDFRSNKGFNKLYICQEIKNGIPIYKEESAKYGLNFSGFSTQSSFFDYDLDGDLDMFLLNHTIHNNNAFAPRANFIGRMHPTAGDQFFENINGTYSNVTKQSLIHSNEIGYGLGIAVSDINKDGYPDIYIGNDFHENDYLYINQKDGTFKEDITNQIMHTSRFSMGVDIADVNNDGFQDIISLDMLPFDPEILRRSEGDDPLNTFNYKLRFGYNHQYARNTLQLNNRNGTFSEVAMFAGIHATDWSWSPLLADYNNDGLKDLFVSNGIPKRMNDIDYINFISSHQVQQKSEKGTLESSDVDLLASIPEIKLENQMFFNNGDVTFSKVNHHITGNKVSYSNGAIYADLDNDGDYDIVTNNINDEAFIYKNNQLSNPLRKIIMKGSKDNPNAIGAKVYITRQNGNMQFFEKMPTHGFLSSVEEPLLASIESGDEILVIWPDQTYESLTAESTGNLTVIYKEKLPTFTSDLIKEESIDLEFYDYTDSIDLEIYHIENAFNEFDREPLIPLTSASEGPALAVGDLNKDGLDDIFLGSSKKNKAKTLLQTPSGLFIETILPAIEADSVYEDTDALILDFNKDGINDLLVLSGGSEYRNASEYTMPRLYLQSENGTFKKDDSAFSDIHINGKVLSVADFNKDGYPDIFLGARSEPWQYGKKPNSYLVQNDGKGKFTPIANVEIKGMVKDAIWLDHENLIIAYEWGAIDRLNFSGGKITTSPVSENNGWWNGLITADFDNDGDEDIIALNSGENTRWNGQSIKMFVSDFDDNGSREQIITYSHDGKEIPFANKIELQTQIPFLKKKYLHAADFAKTSIEDLVNTENSEILTASFYKSVYLENQGDMTFKSHQLPNEIQYSSMKSGIVKDINNDGKLDVILVGNFYGNNIQLGRNDANFGSILINEGNGQFEYADLPGLTIKGESRKIKPILIQDKEMFVIARNNESLKIIGYE
;
A
#
# COMPACT_ATOMS: atom_id res chain seq x y z
N MET A 1 13.85 -56.82 -22.31
CA MET A 1 14.99 -55.91 -22.57
C MET A 1 14.94 -55.22 -23.95
N LYS A 2 13.78 -55.13 -24.63
CA LYS A 2 13.55 -54.30 -25.83
C LYS A 2 12.34 -53.36 -25.75
N GLN A 3 11.58 -53.41 -24.65
CA GLN A 3 10.47 -52.48 -24.38
C GLN A 3 10.81 -51.37 -23.36
N ILE A 4 11.95 -51.47 -22.66
CA ILE A 4 12.39 -50.44 -21.70
C ILE A 4 13.20 -49.32 -22.39
N ILE A 5 13.74 -49.57 -23.58
CA ILE A 5 14.55 -48.60 -24.33
C ILE A 5 13.68 -47.61 -25.13
N LEU A 6 12.40 -47.94 -25.41
CA LEU A 6 11.49 -47.06 -26.14
C LEU A 6 10.79 -46.03 -25.22
N PHE A 7 10.72 -46.29 -23.91
CA PHE A 7 10.14 -45.35 -22.93
C PHE A 7 11.16 -44.31 -22.43
N LEU A 8 12.45 -44.62 -22.51
CA LEU A 8 13.55 -43.72 -22.11
C LEU A 8 14.07 -42.80 -23.24
N THR A 9 13.55 -42.94 -24.46
CA THR A 9 13.87 -42.03 -25.58
C THR A 9 12.74 -41.07 -25.93
N LEU A 10 11.57 -41.18 -25.27
CA LEU A 10 10.47 -40.22 -25.40
C LEU A 10 10.52 -39.08 -24.34
N PHE A 11 11.40 -39.18 -23.34
CA PHE A 11 11.54 -38.20 -22.24
C PHE A 11 12.78 -37.29 -22.37
N SER A 12 13.43 -37.25 -23.53
CA SER A 12 14.61 -36.38 -23.78
C SER A 12 14.40 -35.37 -24.92
N PHE A 13 13.15 -35.10 -25.29
CA PHE A 13 12.75 -34.02 -26.20
C PHE A 13 11.65 -33.13 -25.60
N ILE A 14 11.65 -32.94 -24.27
CA ILE A 14 11.17 -31.66 -23.74
C ILE A 14 12.35 -30.72 -23.98
N SER A 15 12.36 -30.13 -25.17
CA SER A 15 13.11 -28.92 -25.43
C SER A 15 12.77 -27.96 -24.29
N CYS A 16 13.76 -27.45 -23.58
CA CYS A 16 13.65 -26.09 -23.06
C CYS A 16 13.30 -25.24 -24.29
N SER A 17 12.04 -24.92 -24.50
CA SER A 17 11.75 -23.65 -25.14
C SER A 17 12.32 -22.62 -24.17
N GLN A 18 13.36 -21.90 -24.56
CA GLN A 18 13.56 -20.59 -23.97
C GLN A 18 12.26 -19.84 -24.25
N ASP A 19 11.66 -19.27 -23.22
CA ASP A 19 10.54 -18.37 -23.43
C ASP A 19 10.99 -17.25 -24.38
N PRO A 20 10.11 -16.78 -25.28
CA PRO A 20 10.49 -15.76 -26.25
C PRO A 20 10.93 -14.48 -25.52
N ASP A 21 11.93 -13.82 -26.09
CA ASP A 21 12.27 -12.45 -25.70
C ASP A 21 11.12 -11.54 -26.16
N PHE A 22 10.56 -10.73 -25.26
CA PHE A 22 9.48 -9.79 -25.56
C PHE A 22 10.05 -8.47 -26.09
N PHE A 23 11.15 -8.00 -25.49
CA PHE A 23 11.75 -6.71 -25.85
C PHE A 23 13.18 -6.86 -26.36
N GLU A 24 13.56 -6.02 -27.32
CA GLU A 24 14.95 -5.80 -27.74
C GLU A 24 15.34 -4.37 -27.41
N LEU A 25 16.43 -4.18 -26.64
CA LEU A 25 16.95 -2.85 -26.38
C LEU A 25 17.81 -2.35 -27.55
N LEU A 26 17.32 -1.31 -28.23
CA LEU A 26 18.03 -0.56 -29.26
C LEU A 26 18.71 0.67 -28.64
N GLU A 27 19.99 0.88 -28.94
CA GLU A 27 20.66 2.13 -28.56
C GLU A 27 20.16 3.27 -29.45
N GLY A 28 19.95 4.45 -28.87
CA GLY A 28 19.45 5.61 -29.59
C GLY A 28 20.16 5.92 -30.91
N SER A 29 21.50 5.92 -30.93
CA SER A 29 22.28 6.14 -32.16
C SER A 29 22.08 5.08 -33.26
N GLN A 30 21.61 3.88 -32.94
CA GLN A 30 21.31 2.83 -33.93
C GLN A 30 20.05 3.16 -34.73
N VAL A 31 19.10 3.86 -34.10
CA VAL A 31 17.80 4.22 -34.67
C VAL A 31 17.74 5.71 -35.06
N GLY A 32 18.76 6.50 -34.77
CA GLY A 32 18.83 7.93 -35.12
C GLY A 32 18.39 8.89 -34.00
N VAL A 33 18.19 8.37 -32.78
CA VAL A 33 17.84 9.12 -31.55
C VAL A 33 19.08 9.27 -30.67
N ASP A 34 20.02 10.14 -31.04
CA ASP A 34 21.30 10.32 -30.35
C ASP A 34 21.25 11.19 -29.07
N PHE A 35 20.05 11.43 -28.52
CA PHE A 35 19.84 12.34 -27.39
C PHE A 35 20.58 11.83 -26.14
N ASN A 36 21.30 12.72 -25.46
CA ASN A 36 22.01 12.43 -24.22
C ASN A 36 21.88 13.62 -23.28
N ASN A 37 21.19 13.43 -22.15
CA ASN A 37 21.05 14.46 -21.13
C ASN A 37 22.34 14.55 -20.30
N LYS A 38 23.34 15.20 -20.89
CA LYS A 38 24.68 15.30 -20.33
C LYS A 38 24.75 16.37 -19.27
N LEU A 39 25.11 15.97 -18.05
CA LEU A 39 25.23 16.86 -16.90
C LEU A 39 26.67 17.04 -16.45
N SER A 40 27.02 18.30 -16.18
CA SER A 40 28.33 18.75 -15.74
C SER A 40 28.18 19.59 -14.47
N GLN A 41 28.80 19.16 -13.38
CA GLN A 41 28.81 19.93 -12.13
C GLN A 41 29.78 21.11 -12.24
N THR A 42 29.39 22.24 -11.64
CA THR A 42 30.21 23.46 -11.52
C THR A 42 30.20 23.93 -10.06
N PRO A 43 31.18 24.76 -9.63
CA PRO A 43 31.14 25.36 -8.29
C PRO A 43 29.87 26.17 -8.02
N GLU A 44 29.24 26.73 -9.05
CA GLU A 44 28.02 27.53 -8.93
C GLU A 44 26.72 26.72 -9.02
N MET A 45 26.78 25.50 -9.58
CA MET A 45 25.64 24.60 -9.73
C MET A 45 26.08 23.13 -9.71
N ASN A 46 25.74 22.44 -8.63
CA ASN A 46 26.08 21.05 -8.33
C ASN A 46 25.03 20.44 -7.40
N ILE A 47 25.16 19.14 -7.09
CA ILE A 47 24.19 18.39 -6.28
C ILE A 47 24.06 18.88 -4.82
N LEU A 48 25.06 19.58 -4.27
CA LEU A 48 24.98 20.17 -2.93
C LEU A 48 24.20 21.49 -2.92
N ASP A 49 24.24 22.23 -4.03
CA ASP A 49 23.51 23.49 -4.19
C ASP A 49 22.07 23.27 -4.65
N TYR A 50 21.84 22.26 -5.50
CA TYR A 50 20.54 21.91 -6.06
C TYR A 50 20.36 20.40 -5.99
N MET A 51 19.58 19.94 -5.02
CA MET A 51 19.43 18.50 -4.74
C MET A 51 18.77 17.71 -5.89
N TYR A 52 18.00 18.38 -6.74
CA TYR A 52 17.36 17.79 -7.92
C TYR A 52 18.22 17.89 -9.19
N PHE A 53 19.52 18.18 -9.03
CA PHE A 53 20.46 18.27 -10.15
C PHE A 53 20.46 17.01 -11.01
N TYR A 54 20.17 15.85 -10.40
CA TYR A 54 20.19 14.53 -11.04
C TYR A 54 18.81 13.90 -11.26
N ASN A 55 17.72 14.68 -11.22
CA ASN A 55 16.38 14.15 -11.52
C ASN A 55 16.19 13.86 -13.01
N GLY A 56 16.93 14.53 -13.90
CA GLY A 56 16.84 14.32 -15.34
C GLY A 56 15.72 15.13 -16.01
N GLY A 57 15.31 14.68 -17.20
CA GLY A 57 14.37 15.40 -18.06
C GLY A 57 13.31 14.47 -18.66
N GLY A 58 12.18 15.05 -19.06
CA GLY A 58 11.06 14.34 -19.66
C GLY A 58 11.22 13.98 -21.14
N ILE A 59 10.26 13.20 -21.62
CA ILE A 59 10.03 12.84 -23.03
C ILE A 59 8.57 13.13 -23.37
N ALA A 60 8.36 13.64 -24.58
CA ALA A 60 7.05 13.80 -25.18
C ALA A 60 6.95 12.91 -26.43
N ALA A 61 5.83 12.22 -26.60
CA ALA A 61 5.53 11.43 -27.79
C ALA A 61 4.20 11.87 -28.41
N GLY A 62 4.16 11.96 -29.74
CA GLY A 62 2.96 12.32 -30.50
C GLY A 62 3.24 12.45 -32.00
N ASP A 63 2.21 12.45 -32.84
CA ASP A 63 2.34 12.65 -34.29
C ASP A 63 2.52 14.15 -34.61
N PHE A 64 3.75 14.67 -34.43
CA PHE A 64 4.03 16.11 -34.53
C PHE A 64 3.96 16.64 -35.97
N ASN A 65 4.09 15.76 -36.97
CA ASN A 65 4.07 16.13 -38.39
C ASN A 65 2.83 15.64 -39.17
N ASN A 66 1.87 15.03 -38.48
CA ASN A 66 0.62 14.48 -39.03
C ASN A 66 0.84 13.45 -40.15
N ASP A 67 1.85 12.59 -40.03
CA ASP A 67 2.13 11.52 -40.99
C ASP A 67 1.65 10.13 -40.54
N GLY A 68 1.11 10.03 -39.32
CA GLY A 68 0.59 8.81 -38.72
C GLY A 68 1.64 7.97 -37.98
N LEU A 69 2.87 8.48 -37.82
CA LEU A 69 3.92 7.89 -36.99
C LEU A 69 4.09 8.70 -35.71
N ILE A 70 4.38 8.03 -34.60
CA ILE A 70 4.66 8.70 -33.34
C ILE A 70 6.10 9.21 -33.34
N ASP A 71 6.26 10.52 -33.20
CA ASP A 71 7.53 11.25 -33.11
C ASP A 71 7.94 11.47 -31.64
N LEU A 72 9.19 11.88 -31.41
CA LEU A 72 9.75 12.06 -30.07
C LEU A 72 10.30 13.47 -29.85
N PHE A 73 10.04 14.04 -28.68
CA PHE A 73 10.67 15.27 -28.18
C PHE A 73 11.31 15.03 -26.81
N PHE A 74 12.57 15.42 -26.66
CA PHE A 74 13.32 15.29 -25.41
C PHE A 74 13.60 16.66 -24.79
N SER A 75 13.43 16.75 -23.48
CA SER A 75 13.89 17.89 -22.69
C SER A 75 15.29 17.60 -22.09
N GLY A 76 16.13 18.64 -22.04
CA GLY A 76 17.49 18.58 -21.50
C GLY A 76 17.70 19.59 -20.37
N ASN A 77 18.35 19.18 -19.28
CA ASN A 77 18.61 20.08 -18.16
C ASN A 77 19.79 21.04 -18.42
N GLN A 78 20.82 20.59 -19.12
CA GLN A 78 21.97 21.43 -19.49
C GLN A 78 22.28 21.38 -21.00
N VAL A 79 21.55 20.53 -21.72
CA VAL A 79 21.66 20.35 -23.17
C VAL A 79 20.45 20.97 -23.87
N GLN A 80 20.52 21.10 -25.19
CA GLN A 80 19.40 21.59 -26.00
C GLN A 80 18.28 20.54 -25.99
N ASN A 81 17.01 20.98 -25.95
CA ASN A 81 15.88 20.10 -26.19
C ASN A 81 15.89 19.65 -27.65
N GLU A 82 15.53 18.41 -27.95
CA GLU A 82 15.63 17.86 -29.31
C GLU A 82 14.33 17.20 -29.78
N ILE A 83 13.99 17.33 -31.06
CA ILE A 83 12.86 16.66 -31.71
C ILE A 83 13.37 15.71 -32.79
N TYR A 84 12.79 14.52 -32.81
CA TYR A 84 13.10 13.42 -33.72
C TYR A 84 11.82 12.98 -34.42
N LEU A 85 11.81 13.08 -35.74
CA LEU A 85 10.69 12.60 -36.54
C LEU A 85 10.91 11.14 -36.90
N ASN A 86 9.90 10.33 -36.65
CA ASN A 86 9.87 8.92 -37.00
C ASN A 86 9.74 8.78 -38.52
N GLN A 87 10.46 7.81 -39.09
CA GLN A 87 10.48 7.51 -40.52
C GLN A 87 9.96 6.10 -40.82
N GLY A 88 9.45 5.41 -39.79
CA GLY A 88 9.04 4.01 -39.81
C GLY A 88 10.20 3.05 -39.52
N ASP A 89 9.87 1.82 -39.16
CA ASP A 89 10.81 0.72 -38.92
C ASP A 89 11.96 1.09 -37.95
N PHE A 90 11.65 1.79 -36.85
CA PHE A 90 12.65 2.28 -35.88
C PHE A 90 13.77 3.12 -36.51
N SER A 91 13.41 4.02 -37.43
CA SER A 91 14.34 5.02 -37.97
C SER A 91 13.84 6.42 -37.68
N PHE A 92 14.71 7.26 -37.13
CA PHE A 92 14.38 8.62 -36.73
C PHE A 92 15.35 9.63 -37.34
N ILE A 93 14.84 10.83 -37.61
CA ILE A 93 15.65 11.97 -38.07
C ILE A 93 15.49 13.15 -37.11
N LYS A 94 16.62 13.62 -36.59
CA LYS A 94 16.66 14.85 -35.78
C LYS A 94 16.33 16.07 -36.65
N THR A 95 15.32 16.85 -36.26
CA THR A 95 14.89 18.05 -37.00
C THR A 95 14.96 19.35 -36.18
N THR A 96 15.46 19.30 -34.94
CA THR A 96 15.53 20.41 -33.96
C THR A 96 15.84 21.78 -34.55
N ASP A 97 16.96 21.96 -35.25
CA ASP A 97 17.37 23.28 -35.76
C ASP A 97 16.42 23.85 -36.84
N THR A 98 15.70 22.97 -37.54
CA THR A 98 14.72 23.37 -38.54
C THR A 98 13.37 23.65 -37.90
N SER A 99 12.97 22.80 -36.93
CA SER A 99 11.70 22.92 -36.22
C SER A 99 11.68 24.12 -35.27
N PHE A 100 12.83 24.47 -34.67
CA PHE A 100 12.95 25.55 -33.68
C PHE A 100 14.04 26.56 -34.09
N PRO A 101 13.70 27.59 -34.89
CA PRO A 101 14.68 28.53 -35.41
C PRO A 101 15.39 29.41 -34.35
N ASN A 102 14.90 29.44 -33.10
CA ASN A 102 15.50 30.20 -31.98
C ASN A 102 15.41 29.45 -30.64
N LEU A 103 15.70 28.14 -30.61
CA LEU A 103 15.69 27.39 -29.35
C LEU A 103 16.82 27.88 -28.42
N VAL A 104 16.49 28.15 -27.16
CA VAL A 104 17.47 28.59 -26.15
C VAL A 104 17.67 27.50 -25.12
N ASN A 105 18.92 27.10 -24.90
CA ASN A 105 19.29 26.15 -23.85
C ASN A 105 19.04 26.76 -22.48
N THR A 106 18.30 26.03 -21.68
CA THR A 106 17.84 26.35 -20.33
C THR A 106 17.77 25.04 -19.55
N TRP A 107 17.50 25.12 -18.25
CA TRP A 107 17.26 23.94 -17.45
C TRP A 107 15.83 23.47 -17.63
N SER A 108 15.59 22.67 -18.67
CA SER A 108 14.28 22.07 -18.92
C SER A 108 14.06 20.86 -18.02
N THR A 109 12.82 20.63 -17.60
CA THR A 109 12.40 19.51 -16.74
C THR A 109 11.31 18.68 -17.43
N GLY A 110 10.05 18.94 -17.13
CA GLY A 110 8.91 18.23 -17.68
C GLY A 110 8.47 18.73 -19.05
N VAL A 111 7.81 17.86 -19.80
CA VAL A 111 7.21 18.18 -21.10
C VAL A 111 5.79 17.64 -21.22
N SER A 112 4.89 18.47 -21.74
CA SER A 112 3.49 18.14 -22.03
C SER A 112 3.19 18.37 -23.51
N VAL A 113 2.45 17.45 -24.13
CA VAL A 113 1.92 17.56 -25.49
C VAL A 113 0.43 17.92 -25.43
N VAL A 114 0.01 18.90 -26.22
CA VAL A 114 -1.40 19.36 -26.27
C VAL A 114 -1.68 20.09 -27.59
N ASP A 115 -2.85 19.92 -28.20
CA ASP A 115 -3.35 20.83 -29.24
C ASP A 115 -4.09 22.00 -28.57
N ILE A 116 -3.33 23.00 -28.11
CA ILE A 116 -3.85 24.03 -27.18
C ILE A 116 -4.78 25.03 -27.88
N ASN A 117 -4.71 25.12 -29.20
CA ASN A 117 -5.43 26.09 -30.00
C ASN A 117 -6.49 25.43 -30.92
N SER A 118 -6.58 24.10 -30.87
CA SER A 118 -7.50 23.23 -31.61
C SER A 118 -7.39 23.36 -33.13
N ASP A 119 -6.17 23.52 -33.66
CA ASP A 119 -5.91 23.62 -35.10
C ASP A 119 -5.52 22.28 -35.76
N GLY A 120 -5.42 21.21 -34.98
CA GLY A 120 -5.02 19.87 -35.41
C GLY A 120 -3.51 19.69 -35.51
N LEU A 121 -2.71 20.61 -34.97
CA LEU A 121 -1.27 20.49 -34.82
C LEU A 121 -0.94 20.38 -33.32
N LEU A 122 -0.11 19.40 -32.97
CA LEU A 122 0.32 19.24 -31.59
C LEU A 122 1.33 20.33 -31.21
N ASP A 123 1.09 20.97 -30.07
CA ASP A 123 1.96 21.95 -29.43
C ASP A 123 2.73 21.32 -28.26
N ILE A 124 3.85 21.95 -27.89
CA ILE A 124 4.76 21.42 -26.87
C ILE A 124 4.94 22.45 -25.75
N TYR A 125 4.55 22.08 -24.53
CA TYR A 125 4.82 22.87 -23.32
C TYR A 125 6.02 22.28 -22.56
N VAL A 126 7.02 23.11 -22.26
CA VAL A 126 8.25 22.70 -21.58
C VAL A 126 8.39 23.47 -20.28
N CYS A 127 8.45 22.73 -19.17
CA CYS A 127 8.76 23.25 -17.84
C CYS A 127 10.26 23.58 -17.72
N GLU A 128 10.57 24.67 -17.00
CA GLU A 128 11.96 25.07 -16.76
C GLU A 128 12.21 25.46 -15.31
N LEU A 129 13.44 25.22 -14.84
CA LEU A 129 13.96 25.82 -13.62
C LEU A 129 14.27 27.31 -13.87
N GLY A 130 13.34 28.16 -13.43
CA GLY A 130 13.43 29.61 -13.42
C GLY A 130 13.97 30.17 -12.10
N ASP A 131 14.54 31.38 -12.20
CA ASP A 131 14.95 32.23 -11.08
C ASP A 131 15.84 31.64 -9.97
N PHE A 132 16.50 30.50 -10.21
CA PHE A 132 17.45 29.90 -9.29
C PHE A 132 18.91 30.13 -9.73
N ARG A 133 19.73 30.73 -8.84
CA ARG A 133 21.15 31.04 -9.10
C ARG A 133 21.35 31.77 -10.45
N SER A 134 22.07 31.17 -11.39
CA SER A 134 22.32 31.68 -12.74
C SER A 134 21.21 31.35 -13.74
N ASN A 135 20.27 30.47 -13.41
CA ASN A 135 19.14 30.13 -14.27
C ASN A 135 18.07 31.22 -14.18
N LYS A 136 17.70 31.77 -15.34
CA LYS A 136 16.70 32.83 -15.51
C LYS A 136 15.63 32.44 -16.54
N GLY A 137 15.39 31.13 -16.68
CA GLY A 137 14.40 30.55 -17.57
C GLY A 137 12.97 30.83 -17.13
N PHE A 138 12.04 30.47 -17.99
CA PHE A 138 10.60 30.45 -17.75
C PHE A 138 10.01 29.35 -18.61
N ASN A 139 8.90 28.76 -18.20
CA ASN A 139 8.25 27.70 -18.96
C ASN A 139 7.87 28.19 -20.36
N LYS A 140 8.06 27.34 -21.37
CA LYS A 140 7.90 27.69 -22.77
C LYS A 140 6.74 26.92 -23.39
N LEU A 141 5.96 27.59 -24.23
CA LEU A 141 4.91 26.99 -25.03
C LEU A 141 5.28 27.17 -26.50
N TYR A 142 5.61 26.08 -27.17
CA TYR A 142 5.94 26.06 -28.58
C TYR A 142 4.70 25.73 -29.39
N ILE A 143 4.12 26.75 -30.03
CA ILE A 143 2.98 26.60 -30.91
C ILE A 143 3.46 26.18 -32.31
N CYS A 144 2.95 25.06 -32.82
CA CYS A 144 3.19 24.63 -34.19
C CYS A 144 2.50 25.59 -35.15
N GLN A 145 3.25 26.27 -36.01
CA GLN A 145 2.71 27.28 -36.93
C GLN A 145 2.28 26.67 -38.26
N GLU A 146 3.05 25.69 -38.73
CA GLU A 146 2.83 24.96 -39.98
C GLU A 146 3.72 23.72 -40.04
N ILE A 147 3.34 22.73 -40.85
CA ILE A 147 4.21 21.63 -41.26
C ILE A 147 4.77 21.95 -42.65
N LYS A 148 6.09 22.15 -42.73
CA LYS A 148 6.78 22.53 -43.96
C LYS A 148 7.72 21.44 -44.42
N ASN A 149 7.42 20.85 -45.59
CA ASN A 149 8.16 19.70 -46.13
C ASN A 149 8.22 18.51 -45.15
N GLY A 150 7.12 18.26 -44.42
CA GLY A 150 7.05 17.18 -43.42
C GLY A 150 7.75 17.50 -42.09
N ILE A 151 8.19 18.73 -41.86
CA ILE A 151 8.83 19.18 -40.62
C ILE A 151 7.92 20.21 -39.93
N PRO A 152 7.51 20.00 -38.66
CA PRO A 152 6.74 20.98 -37.91
C PRO A 152 7.60 22.19 -37.54
N ILE A 153 7.07 23.39 -37.73
CA ILE A 153 7.78 24.65 -37.45
C ILE A 153 7.13 25.33 -36.26
N TYR A 154 7.88 25.46 -35.17
CA TYR A 154 7.39 25.96 -33.90
C TYR A 154 7.77 27.41 -33.63
N LYS A 155 6.94 28.06 -32.82
CA LYS A 155 7.17 29.39 -32.27
C LYS A 155 6.85 29.42 -30.78
N GLU A 156 7.79 29.93 -29.99
CA GLU A 156 7.57 30.16 -28.57
C GLU A 156 6.55 31.30 -28.36
N GLU A 157 5.43 31.01 -27.70
CA GLU A 157 4.33 31.95 -27.44
C GLU A 157 3.79 31.92 -26.00
N SER A 158 4.50 31.35 -25.02
CA SER A 158 4.01 31.20 -23.62
C SER A 158 3.48 32.51 -23.02
N ALA A 159 4.17 33.64 -23.24
CA ALA A 159 3.76 34.94 -22.72
C ALA A 159 2.46 35.47 -23.36
N LYS A 160 2.15 35.08 -24.60
CA LYS A 160 0.89 35.44 -25.28
C LYS A 160 -0.29 34.71 -24.62
N TYR A 161 -0.09 33.47 -24.19
CA TYR A 161 -1.10 32.64 -23.55
C TYR A 161 -1.18 32.85 -22.03
N GLY A 162 -0.20 33.50 -21.41
CA GLY A 162 -0.15 33.68 -19.94
C GLY A 162 0.55 32.53 -19.20
N LEU A 163 1.25 31.65 -19.92
CA LEU A 163 1.85 30.42 -19.38
C LEU A 163 3.38 30.51 -19.21
N ASN A 164 3.97 31.71 -19.25
CA ASN A 164 5.41 31.96 -19.10
C ASN A 164 5.87 32.02 -17.64
N PHE A 165 5.45 31.04 -16.82
CA PHE A 165 5.79 30.99 -15.40
C PHE A 165 7.31 30.84 -15.19
N SER A 166 7.87 31.52 -14.19
CA SER A 166 9.29 31.42 -13.82
C SER A 166 9.41 31.02 -12.35
N GLY A 167 9.76 29.76 -12.13
CA GLY A 167 9.86 29.13 -10.81
C GLY A 167 10.47 27.75 -10.93
N PHE A 168 10.15 26.85 -10.00
CA PHE A 168 10.77 25.54 -9.86
C PHE A 168 9.87 24.47 -10.46
N SER A 169 9.54 24.63 -11.74
CA SER A 169 8.57 23.79 -12.45
C SER A 169 9.08 22.36 -12.61
N THR A 170 8.25 21.40 -12.23
CA THR A 170 8.48 19.97 -12.42
C THR A 170 7.79 19.50 -13.70
N GLN A 171 6.44 19.45 -13.71
CA GLN A 171 5.63 18.92 -14.81
C GLN A 171 4.32 19.72 -14.92
N SER A 172 3.74 19.80 -16.13
CA SER A 172 2.37 20.29 -16.31
C SER A 172 1.44 19.18 -16.77
N SER A 173 0.14 19.34 -16.51
CA SER A 173 -0.92 18.51 -17.07
C SER A 173 -2.04 19.40 -17.60
N PHE A 174 -2.53 19.09 -18.80
CA PHE A 174 -3.62 19.81 -19.46
C PHE A 174 -4.88 18.94 -19.50
N PHE A 175 -6.00 19.45 -18.98
CA PHE A 175 -7.28 18.74 -18.89
C PHE A 175 -8.42 19.73 -18.67
N ASP A 176 -9.64 19.35 -19.04
CA ASP A 176 -10.86 20.14 -18.89
C ASP A 176 -11.47 19.90 -17.49
N TYR A 177 -11.17 20.77 -16.51
CA TYR A 177 -11.56 20.52 -15.11
C TYR A 177 -13.00 20.94 -14.78
N ASP A 178 -13.62 21.80 -15.58
CA ASP A 178 -14.98 22.30 -15.35
C ASP A 178 -16.00 21.84 -16.41
N LEU A 179 -15.53 21.04 -17.38
CA LEU A 179 -16.28 20.39 -18.45
C LEU A 179 -16.86 21.39 -19.46
N ASP A 180 -16.21 22.52 -19.66
CA ASP A 180 -16.63 23.55 -20.61
C ASP A 180 -16.11 23.33 -22.05
N GLY A 181 -15.20 22.35 -22.20
CA GLY A 181 -14.66 21.86 -23.45
C GLY A 181 -13.28 22.40 -23.82
N ASP A 182 -12.79 23.45 -23.16
CA ASP A 182 -11.41 23.90 -23.32
C ASP A 182 -10.47 23.28 -22.24
N LEU A 183 -9.16 23.24 -22.53
CA LEU A 183 -8.21 22.56 -21.65
C LEU A 183 -7.51 23.55 -20.73
N ASP A 184 -7.68 23.35 -19.43
CA ASP A 184 -6.99 24.05 -18.34
C ASP A 184 -5.63 23.45 -18.06
N MET A 185 -4.89 24.02 -17.11
CA MET A 185 -3.53 23.56 -16.83
C MET A 185 -3.19 23.58 -15.34
N PHE A 186 -2.75 22.42 -14.83
CA PHE A 186 -2.08 22.30 -13.54
C PHE A 186 -0.56 22.29 -13.75
N LEU A 187 0.16 23.08 -12.97
CA LEU A 187 1.62 23.17 -12.97
C LEU A 187 2.16 22.71 -11.61
N LEU A 188 2.75 21.51 -11.61
CA LEU A 188 3.46 20.96 -10.48
C LEU A 188 4.82 21.65 -10.33
N ASN A 189 5.12 22.09 -9.11
CA ASN A 189 6.40 22.67 -8.75
C ASN A 189 7.06 21.88 -7.61
N HIS A 190 8.36 22.07 -7.44
CA HIS A 190 9.10 21.57 -6.29
C HIS A 190 9.71 22.72 -5.48
N THR A 191 10.25 22.40 -4.32
CA THR A 191 10.92 23.37 -3.44
C THR A 191 12.41 23.01 -3.26
N ILE A 192 13.24 24.02 -3.05
CA ILE A 192 14.64 23.85 -2.67
C ILE A 192 14.71 23.84 -1.14
N HIS A 193 15.28 22.81 -0.52
CA HIS A 193 15.25 22.64 0.94
C HIS A 193 15.63 23.90 1.72
N ASN A 194 14.80 24.23 2.70
CA ASN A 194 15.01 25.30 3.67
C ASN A 194 14.77 24.74 5.08
N ASN A 195 15.70 24.96 6.01
CA ASN A 195 15.57 24.50 7.40
C ASN A 195 14.27 24.98 8.09
N ASN A 196 13.64 26.04 7.60
CA ASN A 196 12.36 26.55 8.10
C ASN A 196 11.13 25.70 7.70
N ALA A 197 11.29 24.71 6.81
CA ALA A 197 10.22 23.79 6.38
C ALA A 197 9.82 22.76 7.47
N PHE A 198 10.66 22.55 8.48
CA PHE A 198 10.37 21.64 9.60
C PHE A 198 9.55 22.34 10.69
N ALA A 199 8.25 22.50 10.44
CA ALA A 199 7.29 23.03 11.41
C ALA A 199 5.96 22.25 11.32
N PRO A 200 5.01 22.46 12.27
CA PRO A 200 3.67 21.89 12.16
C PRO A 200 3.04 22.21 10.79
N ARG A 201 2.50 21.21 10.09
CA ARG A 201 1.94 21.32 8.73
C ARG A 201 0.88 22.43 8.64
N ALA A 202 0.05 22.56 9.67
CA ALA A 202 -0.98 23.60 9.77
C ALA A 202 -0.44 25.05 9.64
N ASN A 203 0.86 25.29 9.88
CA ASN A 203 1.45 26.60 9.68
C ASN A 203 1.54 27.01 8.20
N PHE A 204 1.55 26.04 7.28
CA PHE A 204 1.78 26.24 5.85
C PHE A 204 0.50 26.21 5.01
N ILE A 205 -0.57 25.57 5.52
CA ILE A 205 -1.86 25.52 4.86
C ILE A 205 -2.37 26.94 4.53
N GLY A 206 -2.78 27.14 3.28
CA GLY A 206 -3.25 28.43 2.76
C GLY A 206 -2.16 29.47 2.46
N ARG A 207 -0.86 29.13 2.62
CA ARG A 207 0.23 29.96 2.13
C ARG A 207 0.42 29.76 0.62
N MET A 208 0.90 30.82 -0.02
CA MET A 208 1.29 30.84 -1.42
C MET A 208 2.78 31.13 -1.51
N HIS A 209 3.53 30.32 -2.26
CA HIS A 209 4.94 30.49 -2.53
C HIS A 209 5.13 30.78 -4.03
N PRO A 210 5.71 31.95 -4.39
CA PRO A 210 5.64 32.46 -5.76
C PRO A 210 6.44 31.65 -6.79
N THR A 211 7.42 30.85 -6.35
CA THR A 211 8.29 30.08 -7.26
C THR A 211 8.25 28.58 -7.01
N ALA A 212 7.69 28.11 -5.90
CA ALA A 212 7.79 26.70 -5.48
C ALA A 212 6.44 26.05 -5.23
N GLY A 213 5.39 26.85 -5.04
CA GLY A 213 4.05 26.32 -4.87
C GLY A 213 3.45 25.95 -6.21
N ASP A 214 2.68 24.86 -6.23
CA ASP A 214 1.88 24.44 -7.38
C ASP A 214 0.97 25.56 -7.87
N GLN A 215 0.70 25.57 -9.19
CA GLN A 215 -0.16 26.57 -9.80
C GLN A 215 -1.28 25.91 -10.59
N PHE A 216 -2.44 26.56 -10.65
CA PHE A 216 -3.57 26.14 -11.45
C PHE A 216 -4.03 27.30 -12.33
N PHE A 217 -4.25 27.02 -13.61
CA PHE A 217 -4.58 28.00 -14.62
C PHE A 217 -5.86 27.61 -15.35
N GLU A 218 -6.85 28.48 -15.31
CA GLU A 218 -8.10 28.36 -16.05
C GLU A 218 -7.89 28.92 -17.46
N ASN A 219 -8.27 28.18 -18.48
CA ASN A 219 -8.30 28.65 -19.85
C ASN A 219 -9.61 29.41 -20.08
N ILE A 220 -9.50 30.63 -20.62
CA ILE A 220 -10.67 31.43 -20.97
C ILE A 220 -10.45 31.94 -22.38
N ASN A 221 -11.06 31.27 -23.36
CA ASN A 221 -10.96 31.62 -24.77
C ASN A 221 -9.50 31.69 -25.28
N GLY A 222 -8.67 30.72 -24.89
CA GLY A 222 -7.27 30.61 -25.31
C GLY A 222 -6.30 31.52 -24.56
N THR A 223 -6.70 32.04 -23.40
CA THR A 223 -5.82 32.80 -22.49
C THR A 223 -5.93 32.23 -21.09
N TYR A 224 -4.79 31.91 -20.49
CA TYR A 224 -4.71 31.25 -19.20
C TYR A 224 -4.61 32.25 -18.05
N SER A 225 -5.49 32.08 -17.06
CA SER A 225 -5.56 32.91 -15.86
C SER A 225 -5.24 32.07 -14.64
N ASN A 226 -4.30 32.52 -13.81
CA ASN A 226 -3.96 31.82 -12.57
C ASN A 226 -5.13 31.88 -11.57
N VAL A 227 -5.69 30.71 -11.27
CA VAL A 227 -6.82 30.51 -10.35
C VAL A 227 -6.42 29.68 -9.13
N THR A 228 -5.13 29.41 -8.90
CA THR A 228 -4.61 28.57 -7.80
C THR A 228 -5.29 28.82 -6.44
N LYS A 229 -5.49 30.09 -6.08
CA LYS A 229 -6.10 30.45 -4.80
C LYS A 229 -7.61 30.20 -4.79
N GLN A 230 -8.27 30.41 -5.93
CA GLN A 230 -9.71 30.25 -6.12
C GLN A 230 -10.08 28.78 -6.15
N SER A 231 -9.25 27.94 -6.78
CA SER A 231 -9.42 26.49 -6.87
C SER A 231 -9.00 25.73 -5.61
N LEU A 232 -8.47 26.42 -4.59
CA LEU A 232 -8.03 25.88 -3.30
C LEU A 232 -6.85 24.90 -3.36
N ILE A 233 -6.04 24.96 -4.43
CA ILE A 233 -4.82 24.16 -4.55
C ILE A 233 -3.76 24.62 -3.53
N HIS A 234 -3.10 23.66 -2.88
CA HIS A 234 -1.98 23.97 -2.00
C HIS A 234 -0.79 24.45 -2.82
N SER A 235 -0.28 25.64 -2.50
CA SER A 235 0.80 26.29 -3.26
C SER A 235 1.90 26.78 -2.32
N ASN A 236 2.26 26.00 -1.31
CA ASN A 236 3.16 26.44 -0.23
C ASN A 236 4.60 25.92 -0.42
N GLU A 237 5.52 26.39 0.43
CA GLU A 237 6.96 26.09 0.34
C GLU A 237 7.38 24.68 0.79
N ILE A 238 6.44 23.84 1.24
CA ILE A 238 6.69 22.46 1.66
C ILE A 238 6.15 21.42 0.68
N GLY A 239 5.54 21.84 -0.44
CA GLY A 239 5.30 20.96 -1.59
C GLY A 239 6.62 20.59 -2.28
N TYR A 240 6.89 19.29 -2.37
CA TYR A 240 8.06 18.72 -3.03
C TYR A 240 7.61 17.92 -4.27
N GLY A 241 6.84 18.55 -5.14
CA GLY A 241 6.12 17.89 -6.23
C GLY A 241 7.03 17.22 -7.25
N LEU A 242 6.94 15.89 -7.35
CA LEU A 242 7.67 15.07 -8.31
C LEU A 242 6.76 14.25 -9.24
N GLY A 243 5.54 13.91 -8.80
CA GLY A 243 4.57 13.14 -9.59
C GLY A 243 3.22 13.85 -9.72
N ILE A 244 2.59 13.73 -10.88
CA ILE A 244 1.23 14.20 -11.14
C ILE A 244 0.51 13.19 -12.03
N ALA A 245 -0.71 12.83 -11.64
CA ALA A 245 -1.65 12.10 -12.48
C ALA A 245 -3.06 12.70 -12.31
N VAL A 246 -3.84 12.67 -13.39
CA VAL A 246 -5.20 13.23 -13.46
C VAL A 246 -6.14 12.11 -13.87
N SER A 247 -7.26 11.99 -13.18
CA SER A 247 -8.22 10.92 -13.38
C SER A 247 -9.56 11.24 -12.72
N ASP A 248 -10.66 10.68 -13.19
CA ASP A 248 -11.95 10.73 -12.48
C ASP A 248 -12.02 9.62 -11.42
N ILE A 249 -11.26 9.82 -10.34
CA ILE A 249 -10.93 8.79 -9.33
C ILE A 249 -12.19 8.33 -8.59
N ASN A 250 -13.12 9.25 -8.35
CA ASN A 250 -14.38 8.98 -7.66
C ASN A 250 -15.56 8.65 -8.60
N LYS A 251 -15.33 8.59 -9.93
CA LYS A 251 -16.33 8.34 -10.99
C LYS A 251 -17.51 9.30 -10.99
N ASP A 252 -17.31 10.54 -10.59
CA ASP A 252 -18.36 11.54 -10.52
C ASP A 252 -18.49 12.39 -11.79
N GLY A 253 -17.59 12.13 -12.76
CA GLY A 253 -17.53 12.74 -14.08
C GLY A 253 -16.54 13.89 -14.20
N TYR A 254 -15.94 14.34 -13.10
CA TYR A 254 -15.00 15.46 -13.10
C TYR A 254 -13.57 14.96 -12.86
N PRO A 255 -12.55 15.52 -13.54
CA PRO A 255 -11.17 15.13 -13.30
C PRO A 255 -10.69 15.55 -11.90
N ASP A 256 -10.14 14.58 -11.17
CA ASP A 256 -9.40 14.71 -9.92
C ASP A 256 -7.90 14.70 -10.16
N ILE A 257 -7.11 15.08 -9.15
CA ILE A 257 -5.64 15.20 -9.27
C ILE A 257 -4.95 14.49 -8.12
N TYR A 258 -4.01 13.59 -8.44
CA TYR A 258 -3.08 13.02 -7.47
C TYR A 258 -1.70 13.66 -7.63
N ILE A 259 -1.12 14.11 -6.52
CA ILE A 259 0.22 14.72 -6.45
C ILE A 259 1.14 13.91 -5.53
N GLY A 260 2.27 13.45 -6.08
CA GLY A 260 3.35 12.83 -5.33
C GLY A 260 4.36 13.86 -4.82
N ASN A 261 4.56 13.92 -3.51
CA ASN A 261 5.52 14.79 -2.84
C ASN A 261 6.69 14.00 -2.24
N ASP A 262 7.90 14.50 -2.46
CA ASP A 262 9.11 13.98 -1.82
C ASP A 262 9.19 14.36 -0.32
N PHE A 263 9.97 13.60 0.44
CA PHE A 263 10.32 13.81 1.86
C PHE A 263 9.24 13.62 2.95
N HIS A 264 8.67 14.71 3.46
CA HIS A 264 7.88 14.72 4.70
C HIS A 264 6.53 15.39 4.54
N GLU A 265 6.30 16.11 3.44
CA GLU A 265 4.97 16.59 3.11
C GLU A 265 4.14 15.40 2.63
N ASN A 266 2.83 15.48 2.85
CA ASN A 266 1.92 14.46 2.38
C ASN A 266 1.80 14.53 0.86
N ASP A 267 1.55 13.40 0.21
CA ASP A 267 0.92 13.43 -1.11
C ASP A 267 -0.44 14.15 -1.04
N TYR A 268 -0.96 14.61 -2.16
CA TYR A 268 -2.27 15.27 -2.22
C TYR A 268 -3.21 14.50 -3.16
N LEU A 269 -4.44 14.30 -2.72
CA LEU A 269 -5.54 13.82 -3.55
C LEU A 269 -6.60 14.92 -3.59
N TYR A 270 -6.67 15.64 -4.71
CA TYR A 270 -7.61 16.73 -4.92
C TYR A 270 -8.86 16.22 -5.62
N ILE A 271 -9.98 16.19 -4.90
CA ILE A 271 -11.29 15.83 -5.44
C ILE A 271 -12.00 17.07 -5.96
N ASN A 272 -12.40 17.05 -7.22
CA ASN A 272 -13.10 18.17 -7.85
C ASN A 272 -14.50 18.35 -7.25
N GLN A 273 -14.83 19.57 -6.84
CA GLN A 273 -16.13 19.88 -6.19
C GLN A 273 -17.19 20.36 -7.18
N LYS A 274 -16.91 20.36 -8.49
CA LYS A 274 -17.84 20.74 -9.58
C LYS A 274 -18.28 22.20 -9.57
N ASP A 275 -17.57 23.05 -8.82
CA ASP A 275 -17.88 24.46 -8.64
C ASP A 275 -16.65 25.37 -8.87
N GLY A 276 -15.63 24.82 -9.52
CA GLY A 276 -14.34 25.49 -9.76
C GLY A 276 -13.33 25.31 -8.63
N THR A 277 -13.67 24.53 -7.59
CA THR A 277 -12.78 24.27 -6.44
C THR A 277 -12.43 22.80 -6.29
N PHE A 278 -11.31 22.52 -5.60
CA PHE A 278 -10.89 21.18 -5.21
C PHE A 278 -10.89 21.02 -3.69
N LYS A 279 -11.14 19.80 -3.22
CA LYS A 279 -10.96 19.37 -1.83
C LYS A 279 -9.76 18.42 -1.76
N GLU A 280 -8.71 18.81 -1.04
CA GLU A 280 -7.63 17.88 -0.67
C GLU A 280 -8.18 16.88 0.37
N ASP A 281 -8.22 15.59 0.02
CA ASP A 281 -8.93 14.57 0.81
C ASP A 281 -8.12 13.29 1.05
N ILE A 282 -6.79 13.33 0.91
CA ILE A 282 -5.96 12.11 0.91
C ILE A 282 -6.13 11.32 2.20
N THR A 283 -6.16 12.00 3.35
CA THR A 283 -6.22 11.37 4.68
C THR A 283 -7.52 10.62 4.96
N ASN A 284 -8.58 10.91 4.21
CA ASN A 284 -9.85 10.20 4.32
C ASN A 284 -9.94 9.02 3.37
N GLN A 285 -9.14 8.95 2.30
CA GLN A 285 -9.26 7.90 1.29
C GLN A 285 -8.09 6.91 1.33
N ILE A 286 -6.88 7.37 1.67
CA ILE A 286 -5.64 6.59 1.67
C ILE A 286 -5.03 6.60 3.09
N MET A 287 -4.79 5.42 3.64
CA MET A 287 -4.34 5.25 5.03
C MET A 287 -2.84 5.55 5.22
N HIS A 288 -2.02 5.29 4.20
CA HIS A 288 -0.61 5.67 4.15
C HIS A 288 -0.10 5.75 2.71
N THR A 289 1.01 6.49 2.51
CA THR A 289 1.62 6.68 1.18
C THR A 289 3.11 6.32 1.18
N SER A 290 3.72 6.38 0.00
CA SER A 290 5.18 6.43 -0.11
C SER A 290 5.71 7.67 0.62
N ARG A 291 6.96 7.60 1.08
CA ARG A 291 7.64 8.71 1.76
C ARG A 291 8.38 9.61 0.77
N PHE A 292 8.96 9.00 -0.24
CA PHE A 292 9.73 9.67 -1.27
C PHE A 292 8.99 9.50 -2.60
N SER A 293 7.72 9.93 -2.64
CA SER A 293 6.85 9.80 -3.80
C SER A 293 7.47 10.52 -5.01
N MET A 294 7.87 9.75 -6.01
CA MET A 294 8.46 10.22 -7.26
C MET A 294 7.40 10.20 -8.38
N GLY A 295 7.64 9.52 -9.50
CA GLY A 295 6.63 9.42 -10.56
C GLY A 295 5.39 8.64 -10.11
N VAL A 296 4.28 8.97 -10.75
CA VAL A 296 2.94 8.44 -10.46
C VAL A 296 2.29 8.05 -11.77
N ASP A 297 1.50 6.98 -11.75
CA ASP A 297 0.61 6.62 -12.85
C ASP A 297 -0.74 6.12 -12.30
N ILE A 298 -1.78 6.20 -13.12
CA ILE A 298 -3.13 5.78 -12.76
C ILE A 298 -3.72 4.92 -13.88
N ALA A 299 -4.10 3.68 -13.54
CA ALA A 299 -4.77 2.76 -14.44
C ALA A 299 -5.59 1.73 -13.65
N ASP A 300 -6.54 1.08 -14.30
CA ASP A 300 -7.28 -0.06 -13.76
C ASP A 300 -6.41 -1.33 -13.86
N VAL A 301 -5.80 -1.73 -12.74
CA VAL A 301 -4.80 -2.81 -12.69
C VAL A 301 -5.45 -4.19 -12.65
N ASN A 302 -6.63 -4.30 -12.04
CA ASN A 302 -7.36 -5.56 -11.87
C ASN A 302 -8.52 -5.73 -12.86
N ASN A 303 -8.70 -4.78 -13.81
CA ASN A 303 -9.76 -4.76 -14.82
C ASN A 303 -11.17 -4.75 -14.21
N ASP A 304 -11.34 -4.10 -13.07
CA ASP A 304 -12.63 -3.99 -12.39
C ASP A 304 -13.44 -2.73 -12.73
N GLY A 305 -12.87 -1.91 -13.61
CA GLY A 305 -13.44 -0.67 -14.10
C GLY A 305 -13.14 0.53 -13.21
N PHE A 306 -12.41 0.38 -12.10
CA PHE A 306 -11.96 1.46 -11.22
C PHE A 306 -10.45 1.67 -11.35
N GLN A 307 -10.03 2.91 -11.21
CA GLN A 307 -8.62 3.26 -11.35
C GLN A 307 -7.86 3.12 -10.05
N ASP A 308 -6.68 2.53 -10.16
CA ASP A 308 -5.72 2.35 -9.09
C ASP A 308 -4.54 3.32 -9.25
N ILE A 309 -3.86 3.63 -8.16
CA ILE A 309 -2.79 4.64 -8.14
C ILE A 309 -1.47 3.97 -7.76
N ILE A 310 -0.46 4.08 -8.61
CA ILE A 310 0.91 3.66 -8.28
C ILE A 310 1.79 4.88 -8.02
N SER A 311 2.57 4.84 -6.93
CA SER A 311 3.59 5.84 -6.62
C SER A 311 4.92 5.17 -6.31
N LEU A 312 5.97 5.63 -6.97
CA LEU A 312 7.32 5.08 -6.80
C LEU A 312 8.11 5.77 -5.69
N ASP A 313 9.04 5.02 -5.12
CA ASP A 313 9.99 5.40 -4.06
C ASP A 313 11.37 4.81 -4.43
N MET A 314 12.33 4.82 -3.50
CA MET A 314 13.73 4.46 -3.72
C MET A 314 14.20 3.22 -2.95
N LEU A 315 13.29 2.36 -2.47
CA LEU A 315 13.63 1.17 -1.69
C LEU A 315 14.44 0.15 -2.52
N PRO A 316 15.72 -0.13 -2.18
CA PRO A 316 16.55 -1.02 -2.97
C PRO A 316 16.10 -2.48 -2.94
N PHE A 317 16.14 -3.14 -4.10
CA PHE A 317 15.97 -4.60 -4.21
C PHE A 317 17.30 -5.36 -4.08
N ASP A 318 18.46 -4.73 -4.24
CA ASP A 318 19.74 -5.40 -3.99
C ASP A 318 20.06 -5.38 -2.48
N PRO A 319 20.41 -6.52 -1.86
CA PRO A 319 20.62 -6.60 -0.42
C PRO A 319 21.82 -5.78 0.08
N GLU A 320 22.86 -5.60 -0.73
CA GLU A 320 24.02 -4.80 -0.34
C GLU A 320 23.72 -3.30 -0.43
N ILE A 321 22.98 -2.87 -1.47
CA ILE A 321 22.49 -1.48 -1.61
C ILE A 321 21.49 -1.15 -0.51
N LEU A 322 20.54 -2.04 -0.22
CA LEU A 322 19.54 -1.88 0.85
C LEU A 322 20.21 -1.59 2.19
N ARG A 323 21.19 -2.41 2.57
CA ARG A 323 21.85 -2.33 3.89
C ARG A 323 22.78 -1.13 4.08
N ARG A 324 23.04 -0.36 3.02
CA ARG A 324 23.84 0.87 3.06
C ARG A 324 23.04 2.13 2.73
N SER A 325 21.75 2.00 2.46
CA SER A 325 20.86 3.13 2.13
C SER A 325 20.02 3.50 3.36
N GLU A 326 19.82 4.80 3.59
CA GLU A 326 18.81 5.32 4.52
C GLU A 326 17.43 5.23 3.85
N GLY A 327 16.41 4.81 4.62
CA GLY A 327 15.03 4.66 4.15
C GLY A 327 14.05 5.23 5.16
N ASP A 328 13.51 4.39 6.02
CA ASP A 328 12.52 4.79 7.02
C ASP A 328 13.08 5.68 8.14
N ASP A 329 12.18 6.49 8.72
CA ASP A 329 12.53 7.33 9.86
C ASP A 329 12.76 6.48 11.11
N PRO A 330 13.72 6.87 11.97
CA PRO A 330 13.73 6.39 13.34
C PRO A 330 12.37 6.68 14.01
N LEU A 331 11.88 5.73 14.82
CA LEU A 331 10.55 5.78 15.45
C LEU A 331 10.20 7.12 16.11
N ASN A 332 11.17 7.75 16.79
CA ASN A 332 10.95 9.05 17.44
C ASN A 332 10.71 10.20 16.45
N THR A 333 11.42 10.20 15.31
CA THR A 333 11.23 11.18 14.23
C THR A 333 9.88 10.96 13.56
N PHE A 334 9.54 9.70 13.26
CA PHE A 334 8.24 9.32 12.71
C PHE A 334 7.08 9.82 13.59
N ASN A 335 7.08 9.49 14.88
CA ASN A 335 6.07 9.93 15.84
C ASN A 335 6.05 11.46 16.04
N TYR A 336 7.19 12.14 15.84
CA TYR A 336 7.23 13.59 15.88
C TYR A 336 6.53 14.22 14.67
N LYS A 337 6.75 13.69 13.46
CA LYS A 337 6.06 14.14 12.24
C LYS A 337 4.55 13.98 12.33
N LEU A 338 4.06 12.85 12.82
CA LEU A 338 2.62 12.63 13.03
C LEU A 338 2.00 13.69 13.96
N ARG A 339 2.67 14.00 15.08
CA ARG A 339 2.21 15.07 16.01
C ARG A 339 2.24 16.46 15.38
N PHE A 340 2.98 16.63 14.29
CA PHE A 340 3.09 17.88 13.54
C PHE A 340 2.04 17.98 12.41
N GLY A 341 1.19 16.96 12.24
CA GLY A 341 0.10 16.95 11.27
C GLY A 341 0.48 16.39 9.89
N TYR A 342 1.64 15.73 9.78
CA TYR A 342 1.99 14.91 8.62
C TYR A 342 1.40 13.51 8.77
N ASN A 343 1.22 12.81 7.64
CA ASN A 343 0.55 11.51 7.60
C ASN A 343 1.54 10.33 7.71
N HIS A 344 1.00 9.11 7.75
CA HIS A 344 1.79 7.88 7.71
C HIS A 344 2.44 7.69 6.33
N GLN A 345 3.76 7.58 6.31
CA GLN A 345 4.57 7.45 5.10
C GLN A 345 5.67 6.41 5.31
N TYR A 346 5.93 5.57 4.32
CA TYR A 346 6.96 4.53 4.37
C TYR A 346 7.88 4.60 3.15
N ALA A 347 9.16 4.31 3.33
CA ALA A 347 10.16 4.39 2.26
C ALA A 347 10.10 3.16 1.33
N ARG A 348 9.05 3.10 0.50
CA ARG A 348 8.73 2.01 -0.44
C ARG A 348 7.69 2.46 -1.46
N ASN A 349 7.63 1.78 -2.61
CA ASN A 349 6.55 2.04 -3.57
C ASN A 349 5.20 1.67 -2.95
N THR A 350 4.14 2.35 -3.39
CA THR A 350 2.75 2.04 -3.02
C THR A 350 1.90 1.80 -4.26
N LEU A 351 0.96 0.85 -4.15
CA LEU A 351 -0.08 0.57 -5.13
C LEU A 351 -1.41 0.64 -4.39
N GLN A 352 -2.17 1.68 -4.63
CA GLN A 352 -3.45 1.97 -3.98
C GLN A 352 -4.57 1.40 -4.85
N LEU A 353 -5.16 0.29 -4.43
CA LEU A 353 -6.34 -0.29 -5.09
C LEU A 353 -7.61 0.42 -4.68
N ASN A 354 -8.48 0.75 -5.64
CA ASN A 354 -9.74 1.43 -5.37
C ASN A 354 -10.79 0.46 -4.82
N ASN A 355 -11.23 0.66 -3.58
CA ASN A 355 -12.26 -0.19 -2.95
C ASN A 355 -13.69 0.19 -3.37
N ARG A 356 -13.88 1.04 -4.38
CA ARG A 356 -15.19 1.44 -4.94
C ARG A 356 -16.14 2.17 -3.97
N ASN A 357 -15.63 2.53 -2.79
CA ASN A 357 -16.40 3.18 -1.72
C ASN A 357 -15.74 4.48 -1.23
N GLY A 358 -14.85 5.06 -2.05
CA GLY A 358 -14.08 6.26 -1.70
C GLY A 358 -12.90 5.99 -0.76
N THR A 359 -12.45 4.74 -0.64
CA THR A 359 -11.22 4.37 0.07
C THR A 359 -10.31 3.52 -0.80
N PHE A 360 -9.04 3.46 -0.43
CA PHE A 360 -8.02 2.68 -1.12
C PHE A 360 -7.30 1.70 -0.20
N SER A 361 -6.96 0.54 -0.75
CA SER A 361 -6.14 -0.48 -0.11
C SER A 361 -4.73 -0.45 -0.69
N GLU A 362 -3.72 -0.12 0.13
CA GLU A 362 -2.31 -0.18 -0.29
C GLU A 362 -1.85 -1.63 -0.34
N VAL A 363 -1.35 -2.12 -1.48
CA VAL A 363 -1.03 -3.55 -1.69
C VAL A 363 0.32 -3.82 -2.38
N ALA A 364 1.25 -2.87 -2.46
CA ALA A 364 2.50 -3.06 -3.21
C ALA A 364 3.38 -4.21 -2.69
N MET A 365 3.29 -4.57 -1.40
CA MET A 365 4.00 -5.73 -0.86
C MET A 365 3.35 -7.04 -1.27
N PHE A 366 2.02 -7.10 -1.27
CA PHE A 366 1.27 -8.22 -1.81
C PHE A 366 1.57 -8.38 -3.31
N ALA A 367 1.49 -7.27 -4.05
CA ALA A 367 1.70 -7.20 -5.49
C ALA A 367 3.15 -7.55 -5.92
N GLY A 368 4.12 -7.45 -5.01
CA GLY A 368 5.52 -7.78 -5.28
C GLY A 368 6.34 -6.63 -5.90
N ILE A 369 5.81 -5.41 -5.93
CA ILE A 369 6.42 -4.23 -6.59
C ILE A 369 6.84 -3.12 -5.61
N HIS A 370 6.78 -3.35 -4.30
CA HIS A 370 7.15 -2.36 -3.27
C HIS A 370 8.63 -1.89 -3.28
N ALA A 371 9.54 -2.63 -3.95
CA ALA A 371 10.98 -2.35 -3.93
C ALA A 371 11.59 -2.44 -5.35
N THR A 372 11.80 -1.28 -5.98
CA THR A 372 12.38 -1.18 -7.33
C THR A 372 13.70 -0.43 -7.40
N ASP A 373 14.31 -0.09 -6.25
CA ASP A 373 15.47 0.80 -6.11
C ASP A 373 15.13 2.24 -6.55
N TRP A 374 16.11 3.07 -6.89
CA TRP A 374 15.90 4.50 -7.17
C TRP A 374 15.09 4.73 -8.44
N SER A 375 13.77 4.72 -8.30
CA SER A 375 12.82 4.65 -9.41
C SER A 375 12.19 5.99 -9.75
N TRP A 376 11.90 6.22 -11.03
CA TRP A 376 11.37 7.49 -11.52
C TRP A 376 9.99 7.35 -12.18
N SER A 377 9.89 6.78 -13.37
CA SER A 377 8.63 6.69 -14.13
C SER A 377 8.00 5.31 -13.93
N PRO A 378 6.83 5.19 -13.27
CA PRO A 378 5.93 4.05 -13.46
C PRO A 378 5.15 4.24 -14.75
N LEU A 379 4.97 3.17 -15.51
CA LEU A 379 4.16 3.15 -16.72
C LEU A 379 3.31 1.88 -16.76
N LEU A 380 1.99 2.03 -16.63
CA LEU A 380 1.01 0.95 -16.65
C LEU A 380 0.42 0.79 -18.05
N ALA A 381 0.77 -0.30 -18.74
CA ALA A 381 0.27 -0.60 -20.09
C ALA A 381 0.24 -2.11 -20.33
N ASP A 382 -0.51 -2.57 -21.33
CA ASP A 382 -0.54 -3.99 -21.72
C ASP A 382 0.66 -4.28 -22.64
N TYR A 383 1.78 -4.74 -22.08
CA TYR A 383 3.03 -4.93 -22.81
C TYR A 383 3.13 -6.30 -23.48
N ASN A 384 2.40 -7.29 -22.97
CA ASN A 384 2.38 -8.65 -23.48
C ASN A 384 1.12 -8.98 -24.33
N ASN A 385 0.21 -8.02 -24.50
CA ASN A 385 -1.04 -8.07 -25.25
C ASN A 385 -2.07 -9.09 -24.71
N ASP A 386 -2.14 -9.28 -23.38
CA ASP A 386 -3.08 -10.20 -22.72
C ASP A 386 -4.35 -9.52 -22.15
N GLY A 387 -4.42 -8.19 -22.21
CA GLY A 387 -5.50 -7.37 -21.70
C GLY A 387 -5.31 -6.85 -20.28
N LEU A 388 -4.24 -7.25 -19.58
CA LEU A 388 -3.88 -6.77 -18.25
C LEU A 388 -2.87 -5.62 -18.33
N LYS A 389 -2.87 -4.73 -17.33
CA LYS A 389 -1.88 -3.66 -17.24
C LYS A 389 -0.62 -4.18 -16.55
N ASP A 390 0.44 -4.34 -17.33
CA ASP A 390 1.80 -4.60 -16.91
C ASP A 390 2.49 -3.31 -16.44
N LEU A 391 3.67 -3.42 -15.81
CA LEU A 391 4.37 -2.27 -15.24
C LEU A 391 5.82 -2.18 -15.72
N PHE A 392 6.18 -1.03 -16.31
CA PHE A 392 7.56 -0.63 -16.53
C PHE A 392 7.99 0.42 -15.49
N VAL A 393 9.25 0.33 -15.04
CA VAL A 393 9.87 1.27 -14.10
C VAL A 393 11.26 1.71 -14.56
N SER A 394 11.43 2.99 -14.85
CA SER A 394 12.76 3.57 -15.09
C SER A 394 13.55 3.77 -13.79
N ASN A 395 14.86 3.51 -13.83
CA ASN A 395 15.70 3.45 -12.63
C ASN A 395 17.07 4.12 -12.76
N GLY A 396 17.58 4.54 -11.61
CA GLY A 396 18.95 4.95 -11.39
C GLY A 396 19.11 6.43 -11.05
N ILE A 397 20.14 6.72 -10.25
CA ILE A 397 20.61 8.09 -10.02
C ILE A 397 22.15 8.13 -10.05
N PRO A 398 22.78 9.11 -10.72
CA PRO A 398 24.23 9.22 -10.76
C PRO A 398 24.92 9.31 -9.40
N LYS A 399 24.26 9.90 -8.39
CA LYS A 399 24.82 10.12 -7.06
C LYS A 399 23.81 9.72 -6.00
N ARG A 400 24.08 8.61 -5.30
CA ARG A 400 23.18 8.08 -4.26
C ARG A 400 23.30 8.86 -2.95
N MET A 401 22.49 9.90 -2.82
CA MET A 401 22.50 10.81 -1.67
C MET A 401 21.96 10.15 -0.38
N ASN A 402 21.26 9.02 -0.50
CA ASN A 402 20.77 8.23 0.63
C ASN A 402 21.80 7.22 1.16
N ASP A 403 23.05 7.20 0.67
CA ASP A 403 24.09 6.33 1.23
C ASP A 403 24.45 6.76 2.66
N ILE A 404 24.38 5.82 3.60
CA ILE A 404 24.58 6.07 5.04
C ILE A 404 25.98 6.64 5.32
N ASP A 405 27.02 6.19 4.62
CA ASP A 405 28.38 6.70 4.84
C ASP A 405 28.50 8.15 4.34
N TYR A 406 27.84 8.48 3.22
CA TYR A 406 27.72 9.85 2.73
C TYR A 406 26.91 10.75 3.68
N ILE A 407 25.75 10.30 4.15
CA ILE A 407 24.90 11.06 5.10
C ILE A 407 25.67 11.38 6.38
N ASN A 408 26.37 10.40 6.96
CA ASN A 408 27.19 10.60 8.16
C ASN A 408 28.32 11.61 7.94
N PHE A 409 28.86 11.67 6.72
CA PHE A 409 29.86 12.66 6.38
C PHE A 409 29.27 14.08 6.27
N ILE A 410 28.18 14.25 5.49
CA ILE A 410 27.61 15.58 5.21
C ILE A 410 26.96 16.19 6.45
N SER A 411 26.44 15.35 7.34
CA SER A 411 25.89 15.76 8.65
C SER A 411 26.95 16.15 9.68
N SER A 412 28.24 15.97 9.38
CA SER A 412 29.31 16.35 10.31
C SER A 412 29.36 17.87 10.50
N HIS A 413 29.56 18.29 11.75
CA HIS A 413 29.50 19.71 12.15
C HIS A 413 30.47 20.62 11.36
N GLN A 414 31.62 20.09 10.96
CA GLN A 414 32.61 20.82 10.16
C GLN A 414 32.10 21.11 8.75
N VAL A 415 31.41 20.14 8.14
CA VAL A 415 30.87 20.25 6.78
C VAL A 415 29.63 21.16 6.77
N GLN A 416 28.72 20.98 7.73
CA GLN A 416 27.55 21.86 7.88
C GLN A 416 27.97 23.33 8.06
N GLN A 417 28.95 23.62 8.91
CA GLN A 417 29.45 25.00 9.09
C GLN A 417 30.06 25.61 7.83
N LYS A 418 30.70 24.81 6.97
CA LYS A 418 31.26 25.28 5.69
C LYS A 418 30.14 25.55 4.68
N SER A 419 29.15 24.66 4.62
CA SER A 419 27.97 24.78 3.75
C SER A 419 27.16 26.04 4.07
N GLU A 420 26.83 26.27 5.35
CA GLU A 420 26.10 27.47 5.81
C GLU A 420 26.82 28.79 5.48
N LYS A 421 28.15 28.77 5.43
CA LYS A 421 28.96 29.96 5.13
C LYS A 421 29.20 30.16 3.63
N GLY A 422 28.75 29.23 2.77
CA GLY A 422 29.03 29.25 1.34
C GLY A 422 30.54 29.19 1.03
N THR A 423 31.33 28.56 1.91
CA THR A 423 32.79 28.48 1.80
C THR A 423 33.28 27.05 1.57
N LEU A 424 32.48 26.21 0.90
CA LEU A 424 32.93 24.89 0.46
C LEU A 424 34.11 25.08 -0.51
N GLU A 425 35.23 24.42 -0.22
CA GLU A 425 36.46 24.55 -1.02
C GLU A 425 36.51 23.48 -2.12
N SER A 426 37.38 23.64 -3.11
CA SER A 426 37.60 22.62 -4.17
C SER A 426 38.04 21.25 -3.62
N SER A 427 38.63 21.21 -2.42
CA SER A 427 38.97 19.97 -1.71
C SER A 427 37.74 19.23 -1.16
N ASP A 428 36.61 19.93 -0.96
CA ASP A 428 35.32 19.33 -0.61
C ASP A 428 34.59 18.80 -1.87
N VAL A 429 34.95 19.26 -3.08
CA VAL A 429 34.47 18.74 -4.39
C VAL A 429 35.09 17.38 -4.73
N ASP A 430 36.35 17.13 -4.35
CA ASP A 430 36.97 15.79 -4.46
C ASP A 430 36.19 14.72 -3.67
N LEU A 431 35.35 15.15 -2.72
CA LEU A 431 34.52 14.26 -1.91
C LEU A 431 33.17 13.94 -2.56
N LEU A 432 32.66 14.77 -3.49
CA LEU A 432 31.56 14.37 -4.38
C LEU A 432 31.91 13.17 -5.26
N ALA A 433 33.22 12.96 -5.52
CA ALA A 433 33.70 11.75 -6.20
C ALA A 433 33.57 10.48 -5.34
N SER A 434 33.37 10.62 -4.02
CA SER A 434 33.22 9.49 -3.09
C SER A 434 31.79 8.97 -2.94
N ILE A 435 30.79 9.74 -3.41
CA ILE A 435 29.39 9.30 -3.42
C ILE A 435 29.26 8.12 -4.41
N PRO A 436 28.67 6.99 -3.99
CA PRO A 436 28.48 5.83 -4.86
C PRO A 436 27.73 6.19 -6.15
N GLU A 437 28.27 5.71 -7.26
CA GLU A 437 27.65 5.76 -8.58
C GLU A 437 27.27 4.32 -8.96
N ILE A 438 25.97 4.01 -8.98
CA ILE A 438 25.47 2.66 -9.28
C ILE A 438 24.42 2.79 -10.36
N LYS A 439 24.77 2.39 -11.59
CA LYS A 439 23.81 2.24 -12.68
C LYS A 439 22.91 1.04 -12.42
N LEU A 440 21.64 1.17 -12.80
CA LEU A 440 20.61 0.13 -12.59
C LEU A 440 19.94 -0.22 -13.91
N GLU A 441 19.48 -1.46 -14.03
CA GLU A 441 18.56 -1.82 -15.09
C GLU A 441 17.19 -1.19 -14.81
N ASN A 442 16.49 -0.77 -15.85
CA ASN A 442 15.06 -0.52 -15.76
C ASN A 442 14.34 -1.84 -15.47
N GLN A 443 13.21 -1.79 -14.77
CA GLN A 443 12.48 -2.99 -14.36
C GLN A 443 11.20 -3.14 -15.18
N MET A 444 10.87 -4.39 -15.51
CA MET A 444 9.65 -4.75 -16.20
C MET A 444 8.94 -5.84 -15.41
N PHE A 445 7.63 -5.71 -15.27
CA PHE A 445 6.79 -6.62 -14.53
C PHE A 445 5.54 -6.96 -15.33
N PHE A 446 5.23 -8.25 -15.44
CA PHE A 446 3.94 -8.70 -15.99
C PHE A 446 2.92 -8.91 -14.88
N ASN A 447 1.69 -8.46 -15.12
CA ASN A 447 0.56 -8.66 -14.24
C ASN A 447 0.07 -10.11 -14.35
N ASN A 448 -0.08 -10.78 -13.21
CA ASN A 448 -0.48 -12.19 -13.17
C ASN A 448 -2.01 -12.38 -13.21
N GLY A 449 -2.78 -11.29 -13.22
CA GLY A 449 -4.25 -11.27 -13.24
C GLY A 449 -4.91 -11.35 -11.87
N ASP A 450 -4.12 -11.32 -10.79
CA ASP A 450 -4.59 -11.43 -9.41
C ASP A 450 -4.01 -10.33 -8.50
N VAL A 451 -3.66 -9.18 -9.10
CA VAL A 451 -2.96 -8.02 -8.51
C VAL A 451 -1.47 -8.27 -8.26
N THR A 452 -0.99 -9.52 -8.33
CA THR A 452 0.45 -9.80 -8.23
C THR A 452 1.17 -9.59 -9.54
N PHE A 453 2.45 -9.26 -9.44
CA PHE A 453 3.32 -8.98 -10.57
C PHE A 453 4.56 -9.86 -10.56
N SER A 454 4.98 -10.31 -11.74
CA SER A 454 6.18 -11.11 -11.96
C SER A 454 7.25 -10.28 -12.65
N LYS A 455 8.46 -10.20 -12.07
CA LYS A 455 9.59 -9.51 -12.70
C LYS A 455 10.09 -10.26 -13.93
N VAL A 456 10.15 -9.58 -15.08
CA VAL A 456 10.40 -10.17 -16.40
C VAL A 456 11.58 -9.56 -17.16
N ASN A 457 12.52 -8.88 -16.48
CA ASN A 457 13.76 -8.35 -17.08
C ASN A 457 14.54 -9.35 -17.96
N HIS A 458 14.42 -10.65 -17.69
CA HIS A 458 15.11 -11.69 -18.45
C HIS A 458 14.54 -11.89 -19.87
N HIS A 459 13.37 -11.34 -20.18
CA HIS A 459 12.78 -11.29 -21.51
C HIS A 459 13.20 -10.06 -22.34
N ILE A 460 14.12 -9.24 -21.83
CA ILE A 460 14.65 -8.07 -22.52
C ILE A 460 16.04 -8.41 -23.09
N THR A 461 16.12 -8.65 -24.39
CA THR A 461 17.38 -8.90 -25.07
C THR A 461 18.27 -7.66 -24.98
N GLY A 462 19.48 -7.84 -24.44
CA GLY A 462 20.47 -6.78 -24.38
C GLY A 462 20.20 -5.71 -23.34
N ASN A 463 19.38 -5.97 -22.32
CA ASN A 463 19.10 -5.03 -21.23
C ASN A 463 20.38 -4.43 -20.63
N LYS A 464 20.38 -3.11 -20.37
CA LYS A 464 21.55 -2.36 -19.91
C LYS A 464 21.25 -1.59 -18.64
N VAL A 465 22.29 -1.42 -17.83
CA VAL A 465 22.28 -0.52 -16.68
C VAL A 465 22.50 0.93 -17.11
N SER A 466 21.72 1.88 -16.58
CA SER A 466 21.89 3.32 -16.81
C SER A 466 21.35 4.15 -15.62
N TYR A 467 21.12 5.44 -15.88
CA TYR A 467 20.47 6.42 -15.02
C TYR A 467 19.24 6.98 -15.78
N SER A 468 18.25 6.11 -15.96
CA SER A 468 17.03 6.41 -16.71
C SER A 468 16.04 7.14 -15.79
N ASN A 469 15.37 8.18 -16.30
CA ASN A 469 14.42 9.00 -15.53
C ASN A 469 13.08 9.12 -16.25
N GLY A 470 12.84 10.19 -17.01
CA GLY A 470 11.62 10.31 -17.82
C GLY A 470 11.50 9.16 -18.81
N ALA A 471 10.31 8.60 -18.92
CA ALA A 471 10.00 7.53 -19.86
C ALA A 471 8.60 7.71 -20.46
N ILE A 472 8.36 7.09 -21.61
CA ILE A 472 7.05 6.97 -22.25
C ILE A 472 6.87 5.55 -22.79
N TYR A 473 5.62 5.15 -22.99
CA TYR A 473 5.27 4.08 -23.92
C TYR A 473 4.63 4.68 -25.18
N ALA A 474 4.81 4.04 -26.34
CA ALA A 474 4.11 4.36 -27.59
C ALA A 474 4.24 3.23 -28.61
N ASP A 475 3.30 3.11 -29.54
CA ASP A 475 3.41 2.20 -30.69
C ASP A 475 4.22 2.87 -31.82
N LEU A 476 5.56 2.72 -31.82
CA LEU A 476 6.46 3.49 -32.67
C LEU A 476 6.55 2.96 -34.10
N ASP A 477 6.26 1.67 -34.35
CA ASP A 477 6.27 1.08 -35.69
C ASP A 477 4.88 0.70 -36.23
N ASN A 478 3.82 1.07 -35.52
CA ASN A 478 2.41 0.85 -35.89
C ASN A 478 2.02 -0.64 -35.99
N ASP A 479 2.69 -1.52 -35.26
CA ASP A 479 2.40 -2.96 -35.29
C ASP A 479 1.37 -3.41 -34.22
N GLY A 480 1.04 -2.51 -33.28
CA GLY A 480 0.00 -2.71 -32.29
C GLY A 480 0.51 -3.32 -30.98
N ASP A 481 1.78 -3.18 -30.65
CA ASP A 481 2.30 -3.33 -29.30
C ASP A 481 2.93 -2.01 -28.79
N TYR A 482 3.12 -1.90 -27.48
CA TYR A 482 3.74 -0.70 -26.89
C TYR A 482 5.25 -0.88 -26.80
N ASP A 483 5.99 0.03 -27.44
CA ASP A 483 7.42 0.25 -27.22
C ASP A 483 7.65 1.20 -26.06
N ILE A 484 8.88 1.23 -25.52
CA ILE A 484 9.25 2.14 -24.44
C ILE A 484 10.47 2.97 -24.83
N VAL A 485 10.46 4.25 -24.47
CA VAL A 485 11.61 5.15 -24.65
C VAL A 485 12.00 5.77 -23.30
N THR A 486 13.29 5.84 -23.00
CA THR A 486 13.79 6.48 -21.76
C THR A 486 14.78 7.61 -22.03
N ASN A 487 14.71 8.65 -21.19
CA ASN A 487 15.67 9.73 -21.11
C ASN A 487 16.73 9.36 -20.07
N ASN A 488 17.98 9.33 -20.49
CA ASN A 488 19.08 8.84 -19.68
C ASN A 488 20.08 9.97 -19.36
N ILE A 489 20.51 10.03 -18.10
CA ILE A 489 21.55 10.98 -17.69
C ILE A 489 22.91 10.44 -18.08
N ASN A 490 23.69 11.26 -18.80
CA ASN A 490 25.06 10.96 -19.24
C ASN A 490 25.21 9.73 -20.14
N ASP A 491 24.12 9.16 -20.64
CA ASP A 491 24.07 8.08 -21.63
C ASP A 491 23.08 8.47 -22.74
N GLU A 492 23.13 7.77 -23.89
CA GLU A 492 22.12 7.92 -24.95
C GLU A 492 20.76 7.41 -24.48
N ALA A 493 19.68 7.96 -25.03
CA ALA A 493 18.32 7.45 -24.84
C ALA A 493 18.22 5.95 -25.22
N PHE A 494 17.36 5.22 -24.50
CA PHE A 494 17.08 3.81 -24.77
C PHE A 494 15.73 3.67 -25.45
N ILE A 495 15.66 2.77 -26.44
CA ILE A 495 14.43 2.38 -27.11
C ILE A 495 14.27 0.88 -26.93
N TYR A 496 13.27 0.48 -26.14
CA TYR A 496 12.88 -0.90 -25.99
C TYR A 496 11.84 -1.21 -27.07
N LYS A 497 12.30 -1.84 -28.15
CA LYS A 497 11.41 -2.35 -29.18
C LYS A 497 10.67 -3.56 -28.62
N ASN A 498 9.35 -3.53 -28.60
CA ASN A 498 8.53 -4.68 -28.33
C ASN A 498 8.47 -5.56 -29.60
N ASN A 499 8.45 -6.87 -29.39
CA ASN A 499 8.46 -7.87 -30.45
C ASN A 499 7.23 -8.78 -30.36
N GLN A 500 6.20 -8.34 -29.63
CA GLN A 500 5.01 -9.12 -29.34
C GLN A 500 4.05 -9.08 -30.53
N LEU A 501 4.32 -9.94 -31.50
CA LEU A 501 3.51 -10.06 -32.72
C LEU A 501 2.25 -10.92 -32.53
N SER A 502 2.07 -11.56 -31.38
CA SER A 502 0.88 -12.36 -31.11
C SER A 502 -0.22 -11.50 -30.49
N ASN A 503 -1.42 -11.54 -31.09
CA ASN A 503 -2.60 -10.76 -30.70
C ASN A 503 -2.36 -9.24 -30.59
N PRO A 504 -1.86 -8.57 -31.65
CA PRO A 504 -1.61 -7.14 -31.59
C PRO A 504 -2.87 -6.37 -31.15
N LEU A 505 -2.66 -5.36 -30.32
CA LEU A 505 -3.71 -4.45 -29.86
C LEU A 505 -4.26 -3.63 -31.03
N ARG A 506 -5.40 -2.98 -30.78
CA ARG A 506 -6.11 -2.18 -31.78
C ARG A 506 -6.20 -0.75 -31.33
N LYS A 507 -5.94 0.15 -32.26
CA LYS A 507 -6.05 1.59 -32.01
C LYS A 507 -7.52 1.98 -31.89
N ILE A 508 -7.86 2.70 -30.83
CA ILE A 508 -9.10 3.44 -30.67
C ILE A 508 -8.78 4.91 -30.93
N ILE A 509 -9.04 5.32 -32.17
CA ILE A 509 -8.79 6.69 -32.64
C ILE A 509 -10.00 7.53 -32.28
N MET A 510 -9.84 8.42 -31.30
CA MET A 510 -10.90 9.31 -30.84
C MET A 510 -10.75 10.69 -31.49
N LYS A 511 -11.83 11.19 -32.08
CA LYS A 511 -11.92 12.57 -32.60
C LYS A 511 -12.92 13.33 -31.74
N GLY A 512 -12.41 14.17 -30.85
CA GLY A 512 -13.18 14.88 -29.83
C GLY A 512 -13.95 16.08 -30.36
N SER A 513 -14.33 16.96 -29.44
CA SER A 513 -15.07 18.18 -29.74
C SER A 513 -14.19 19.19 -30.49
N LYS A 514 -14.75 20.34 -30.86
CA LYS A 514 -13.98 21.38 -31.55
C LYS A 514 -12.87 21.96 -30.67
N ASP A 515 -13.10 22.07 -29.36
CA ASP A 515 -12.19 22.75 -28.44
C ASP A 515 -11.30 21.76 -27.65
N ASN A 516 -11.61 20.46 -27.74
CA ASN A 516 -10.78 19.33 -27.27
C ASN A 516 -10.72 18.23 -28.35
N PRO A 517 -10.01 18.45 -29.47
CA PRO A 517 -10.02 17.57 -30.64
C PRO A 517 -9.39 16.18 -30.36
N ASN A 518 -8.51 16.10 -29.37
CA ASN A 518 -7.84 14.88 -28.92
C ASN A 518 -8.65 14.08 -27.90
N ALA A 519 -9.84 14.55 -27.50
CA ALA A 519 -10.71 13.89 -26.53
C ALA A 519 -10.01 13.57 -25.19
N ILE A 520 -9.16 14.48 -24.71
CA ILE A 520 -8.50 14.36 -23.41
C ILE A 520 -9.58 14.32 -22.31
N GLY A 521 -9.52 13.35 -21.41
CA GLY A 521 -10.54 13.06 -20.39
C GLY A 521 -11.64 12.08 -20.82
N ALA A 522 -11.62 11.59 -22.08
CA ALA A 522 -12.59 10.60 -22.52
C ALA A 522 -12.31 9.22 -21.90
N LYS A 523 -13.38 8.47 -21.64
CA LYS A 523 -13.34 7.15 -21.02
C LYS A 523 -13.89 6.09 -21.96
N VAL A 524 -13.30 4.90 -21.95
CA VAL A 524 -13.69 3.77 -22.79
C VAL A 524 -13.79 2.51 -21.95
N TYR A 525 -15.00 1.94 -21.92
CA TYR A 525 -15.25 0.60 -21.39
C TYR A 525 -15.39 -0.37 -22.56
N ILE A 526 -14.71 -1.51 -22.48
CA ILE A 526 -14.80 -2.60 -23.45
C ILE A 526 -15.22 -3.85 -22.71
N THR A 527 -16.47 -4.29 -22.89
CA THR A 527 -17.00 -5.49 -22.27
C THR A 527 -17.05 -6.63 -23.29
N ARG A 528 -16.32 -7.69 -22.98
CA ARG A 528 -16.29 -8.93 -23.76
C ARG A 528 -17.59 -9.70 -23.61
N GLN A 529 -17.87 -10.59 -24.57
CA GLN A 529 -19.04 -11.48 -24.51
C GLN A 529 -19.02 -12.46 -23.32
N ASN A 530 -17.85 -12.74 -22.75
CA ASN A 530 -17.69 -13.59 -21.56
C ASN A 530 -17.84 -12.80 -20.24
N GLY A 531 -18.05 -11.49 -20.29
CA GLY A 531 -18.18 -10.61 -19.13
C GLY A 531 -16.91 -9.85 -18.74
N ASN A 532 -15.73 -10.25 -19.23
CA ASN A 532 -14.47 -9.56 -18.92
C ASN A 532 -14.50 -8.12 -19.42
N MET A 533 -13.93 -7.20 -18.66
CA MET A 533 -13.89 -5.77 -18.97
C MET A 533 -12.46 -5.28 -19.20
N GLN A 534 -12.30 -4.24 -20.00
CA GLN A 534 -11.14 -3.34 -19.96
C GLN A 534 -11.66 -1.91 -19.80
N PHE A 535 -10.97 -1.11 -18.98
CA PHE A 535 -11.25 0.31 -18.82
C PHE A 535 -10.02 1.14 -19.19
N PHE A 536 -10.27 2.27 -19.86
CA PHE A 536 -9.25 3.24 -20.22
C PHE A 536 -9.79 4.66 -20.01
N GLU A 537 -8.94 5.55 -19.49
CA GLU A 537 -9.17 6.99 -19.49
C GLU A 537 -8.03 7.66 -20.24
N LYS A 538 -8.37 8.53 -21.20
CA LYS A 538 -7.38 9.15 -22.09
C LYS A 538 -6.82 10.41 -21.45
N MET A 539 -5.65 10.28 -20.82
CA MET A 539 -4.86 11.40 -20.31
C MET A 539 -3.47 11.39 -20.97
N PRO A 540 -2.84 12.54 -21.25
CA PRO A 540 -1.52 12.52 -21.87
C PRO A 540 -0.34 12.41 -20.89
N THR A 541 -0.51 12.80 -19.63
CA THR A 541 0.61 12.90 -18.67
C THR A 541 0.69 11.64 -17.82
N HIS A 542 1.82 10.93 -17.93
CA HIS A 542 2.07 9.67 -17.24
C HIS A 542 3.50 9.63 -16.68
N GLY A 543 3.67 8.87 -15.59
CA GLY A 543 4.98 8.56 -15.02
C GLY A 543 5.70 9.77 -14.42
N PHE A 544 6.89 10.08 -14.94
CA PHE A 544 7.74 11.17 -14.44
C PHE A 544 8.21 12.09 -15.57
N LEU A 545 7.87 13.38 -15.47
CA LEU A 545 8.27 14.46 -16.40
C LEU A 545 7.80 14.31 -17.87
N SER A 546 7.01 13.29 -18.19
CA SER A 546 6.75 12.88 -19.56
C SER A 546 5.27 13.00 -19.94
N SER A 547 5.00 12.95 -21.24
CA SER A 547 3.64 12.87 -21.79
C SER A 547 3.58 12.15 -23.13
N VAL A 548 2.41 11.58 -23.44
CA VAL A 548 2.13 10.83 -24.65
C VAL A 548 0.76 11.24 -25.18
N GLU A 549 0.70 11.72 -26.41
CA GLU A 549 -0.56 11.99 -27.11
C GLU A 549 -0.68 11.07 -28.32
N GLU A 550 -1.30 9.91 -28.12
CA GLU A 550 -1.52 8.89 -29.14
C GLU A 550 -2.92 8.25 -29.02
N PRO A 551 -3.38 7.47 -30.02
CA PRO A 551 -4.58 6.66 -29.89
C PRO A 551 -4.43 5.57 -28.81
N LEU A 552 -5.49 5.32 -28.03
CA LEU A 552 -5.48 4.21 -27.07
C LEU A 552 -5.29 2.88 -27.80
N LEU A 553 -4.46 1.98 -27.27
CA LEU A 553 -4.37 0.59 -27.71
C LEU A 553 -5.11 -0.32 -26.75
N ALA A 554 -5.99 -1.15 -27.29
CA ALA A 554 -6.79 -2.10 -26.51
C ALA A 554 -6.96 -3.43 -27.25
N SER A 555 -7.17 -4.49 -26.48
CA SER A 555 -7.53 -5.78 -27.05
C SER A 555 -9.02 -5.77 -27.43
N ILE A 556 -9.35 -5.86 -28.73
CA ILE A 556 -10.73 -5.78 -29.26
C ILE A 556 -11.06 -7.02 -30.10
N GLU A 557 -12.19 -7.65 -29.78
CA GLU A 557 -12.78 -8.77 -30.51
C GLU A 557 -14.10 -8.40 -31.17
N SER A 558 -14.47 -9.16 -32.21
CA SER A 558 -15.76 -8.98 -32.86
C SER A 558 -16.89 -9.31 -31.89
N GLY A 559 -17.80 -8.36 -31.70
CA GLY A 559 -18.96 -8.50 -30.84
C GLY A 559 -18.78 -7.97 -29.42
N ASP A 560 -17.62 -7.39 -29.09
CA ASP A 560 -17.43 -6.65 -27.85
C ASP A 560 -18.34 -5.42 -27.79
N GLU A 561 -18.88 -5.14 -26.62
CA GLU A 561 -19.65 -3.94 -26.33
C GLU A 561 -18.69 -2.83 -25.88
N ILE A 562 -18.71 -1.70 -26.58
CA ILE A 562 -17.83 -0.57 -26.31
C ILE A 562 -18.70 0.62 -25.92
N LEU A 563 -18.47 1.13 -24.72
CA LEU A 563 -19.09 2.34 -24.20
C LEU A 563 -18.04 3.44 -24.15
N VAL A 564 -18.28 4.51 -24.90
CA VAL A 564 -17.43 5.71 -24.91
C VAL A 564 -18.15 6.82 -24.17
N ILE A 565 -17.52 7.35 -23.13
CA ILE A 565 -17.96 8.54 -22.40
C ILE A 565 -17.02 9.68 -22.79
N TRP A 566 -17.57 10.73 -23.38
CA TRP A 566 -16.85 11.91 -23.79
C TRP A 566 -16.60 12.85 -22.59
N PRO A 567 -15.62 13.77 -22.69
CA PRO A 567 -15.28 14.67 -21.59
C PRO A 567 -16.48 15.49 -21.08
N ASP A 568 -17.39 15.88 -21.97
CA ASP A 568 -18.64 16.61 -21.63
C ASP A 568 -19.73 15.75 -20.95
N GLN A 569 -19.37 14.57 -20.47
CA GLN A 569 -20.26 13.58 -19.85
C GLN A 569 -21.39 13.10 -20.76
N THR A 570 -21.25 13.24 -22.08
CA THR A 570 -22.13 12.54 -23.03
C THR A 570 -21.54 11.19 -23.44
N TYR A 571 -22.37 10.26 -23.92
CA TYR A 571 -21.89 8.93 -24.27
C TYR A 571 -22.43 8.40 -25.59
N GLU A 572 -21.72 7.44 -26.16
CA GLU A 572 -22.25 6.55 -27.21
C GLU A 572 -21.81 5.10 -26.98
N SER A 573 -22.69 4.16 -27.30
CA SER A 573 -22.39 2.73 -27.26
C SER A 573 -22.31 2.18 -28.68
N LEU A 574 -21.34 1.30 -28.91
CA LEU A 574 -21.12 0.63 -30.17
C LEU A 574 -20.74 -0.83 -29.94
N THR A 575 -20.93 -1.66 -30.96
CA THR A 575 -20.47 -3.05 -30.95
C THR A 575 -19.32 -3.17 -31.94
N ALA A 576 -18.22 -3.78 -31.55
CA ALA A 576 -17.09 -4.00 -32.42
C ALA A 576 -17.48 -4.93 -33.59
N GLU A 577 -17.51 -4.42 -34.83
CA GLU A 577 -17.88 -5.20 -36.01
C GLU A 577 -16.76 -6.14 -36.50
N SER A 578 -15.51 -5.84 -36.15
CA SER A 578 -14.32 -6.60 -36.54
C SER A 578 -13.20 -6.40 -35.54
N THR A 579 -12.13 -7.20 -35.67
CA THR A 579 -10.90 -7.08 -34.88
C THR A 579 -9.96 -6.00 -35.45
N GLY A 580 -10.46 -4.91 -36.04
CA GLY A 580 -9.66 -3.85 -36.66
C GLY A 580 -9.54 -2.60 -35.78
N ASN A 581 -8.76 -1.61 -36.21
CA ASN A 581 -8.74 -0.30 -35.56
C ASN A 581 -10.14 0.33 -35.57
N LEU A 582 -10.49 0.98 -34.48
CA LEU A 582 -11.76 1.66 -34.27
C LEU A 582 -11.54 3.17 -34.38
N THR A 583 -12.40 3.88 -35.12
CA THR A 583 -12.43 5.34 -35.10
C THR A 583 -13.78 5.80 -34.56
N VAL A 584 -13.76 6.55 -33.47
CA VAL A 584 -14.94 7.12 -32.83
C VAL A 584 -14.88 8.64 -32.98
N ILE A 585 -15.98 9.25 -33.43
CA ILE A 585 -16.05 10.68 -33.74
C ILE A 585 -17.17 11.28 -32.91
N TYR A 586 -16.83 12.26 -32.08
CA TYR A 586 -17.75 13.03 -31.27
C TYR A 586 -18.86 13.64 -32.13
N LYS A 587 -20.09 13.61 -31.60
CA LYS A 587 -21.27 14.18 -32.25
C LYS A 587 -21.95 15.11 -31.27
N GLU A 588 -22.38 16.28 -31.75
CA GLU A 588 -23.21 17.14 -30.93
C GLU A 588 -24.52 16.43 -30.52
N LYS A 589 -24.99 16.70 -29.31
CA LYS A 589 -26.29 16.24 -28.76
C LYS A 589 -26.37 14.73 -28.54
N LEU A 590 -25.25 14.12 -28.15
CA LEU A 590 -25.25 12.79 -27.54
C LEU A 590 -26.02 12.82 -26.20
N PRO A 591 -26.59 11.67 -25.77
CA PRO A 591 -27.22 11.56 -24.47
C PRO A 591 -26.19 11.74 -23.34
N THR A 592 -26.61 12.36 -22.24
CA THR A 592 -25.81 12.45 -21.01
C THR A 592 -25.66 11.07 -20.38
N PHE A 593 -24.45 10.74 -19.95
CA PHE A 593 -24.11 9.53 -19.23
C PHE A 593 -24.78 9.51 -17.85
N THR A 594 -25.14 8.30 -17.41
CA THR A 594 -25.62 8.01 -16.06
C THR A 594 -24.97 6.72 -15.61
N SER A 595 -24.54 6.64 -14.34
CA SER A 595 -23.87 5.46 -13.77
C SER A 595 -24.65 4.14 -13.98
N ASP A 596 -25.99 4.19 -14.03
CA ASP A 596 -26.88 3.05 -14.31
C ASP A 596 -26.56 2.28 -15.62
N LEU A 597 -25.78 2.87 -16.53
CA LEU A 597 -25.36 2.24 -17.79
C LEU A 597 -24.23 1.23 -17.61
N ILE A 598 -23.47 1.33 -16.52
CA ILE A 598 -22.48 0.33 -16.11
C ILE A 598 -23.19 -0.59 -15.12
N LYS A 599 -23.42 -1.85 -15.51
CA LYS A 599 -24.04 -2.82 -14.61
C LYS A 599 -23.01 -3.26 -13.59
N GLU A 600 -23.21 -2.87 -12.34
CA GLU A 600 -22.53 -3.50 -11.20
C GLU A 600 -23.44 -4.62 -10.67
N GLU A 601 -22.85 -5.80 -10.46
CA GLU A 601 -23.51 -6.83 -9.66
C GLU A 601 -23.57 -6.30 -8.22
N SER A 602 -24.78 -5.96 -7.78
CA SER A 602 -25.03 -5.58 -6.40
C SER A 602 -25.70 -6.75 -5.69
N ILE A 603 -25.16 -7.10 -4.54
CA ILE A 603 -25.83 -7.96 -3.58
C ILE A 603 -26.94 -7.12 -2.95
N ASP A 604 -28.17 -7.64 -2.88
CA ASP A 604 -29.31 -7.02 -2.21
C ASP A 604 -29.13 -7.14 -0.68
N LEU A 605 -28.16 -6.39 -0.16
CA LEU A 605 -27.69 -6.42 1.22
C LEU A 605 -27.12 -5.04 1.56
N GLU A 606 -27.55 -4.43 2.66
CA GLU A 606 -27.03 -3.13 3.11
C GLU A 606 -26.62 -3.19 4.58
N PHE A 607 -25.37 -2.83 4.87
CA PHE A 607 -24.88 -2.62 6.24
C PHE A 607 -25.02 -1.16 6.64
N TYR A 608 -25.31 -0.94 7.91
CA TYR A 608 -25.41 0.41 8.48
C TYR A 608 -24.75 0.49 9.86
N ASP A 609 -24.28 1.68 10.18
CA ASP A 609 -23.79 2.01 11.51
C ASP A 609 -24.99 2.33 12.43
N TYR A 610 -25.29 1.44 13.37
CA TYR A 610 -26.35 1.64 14.34
C TYR A 610 -25.92 2.53 15.51
N THR A 611 -24.61 2.73 15.71
CA THR A 611 -24.03 3.48 16.83
C THR A 611 -24.58 4.90 16.94
N ASP A 612 -24.68 5.59 15.79
CA ASP A 612 -25.17 6.98 15.73
C ASP A 612 -26.67 7.07 16.10
N SER A 613 -27.44 6.02 15.80
CA SER A 613 -28.88 6.00 16.08
C SER A 613 -29.21 5.91 17.58
N ILE A 614 -28.23 5.46 18.38
CA ILE A 614 -28.34 5.30 19.83
C ILE A 614 -27.44 6.26 20.62
N ASP A 615 -26.76 7.20 19.94
CA ASP A 615 -25.89 8.23 20.55
C ASP A 615 -24.79 7.63 21.45
N LEU A 616 -24.14 6.56 20.97
CA LEU A 616 -23.15 5.81 21.74
C LEU A 616 -21.70 6.20 21.39
N GLU A 617 -21.17 7.23 22.04
CA GLU A 617 -19.77 7.65 21.87
C GLU A 617 -18.83 7.04 22.94
N ILE A 618 -18.51 5.75 22.81
CA ILE A 618 -17.61 5.05 23.74
C ILE A 618 -16.28 4.73 23.07
N TYR A 619 -15.18 5.26 23.60
CA TYR A 619 -13.84 5.09 23.05
C TYR A 619 -12.98 4.13 23.88
N HIS A 620 -12.27 3.24 23.19
CA HIS A 620 -11.05 2.66 23.72
C HIS A 620 -9.88 3.62 23.49
N ILE A 621 -9.05 3.82 24.51
CA ILE A 621 -7.82 4.62 24.40
C ILE A 621 -6.69 3.72 24.83
N GLU A 622 -5.72 3.51 23.95
CA GLU A 622 -4.51 2.77 24.28
C GLU A 622 -3.61 3.59 25.20
N ASN A 623 -2.89 2.91 26.07
CA ASN A 623 -1.98 3.57 26.98
C ASN A 623 -0.73 4.07 26.22
N ALA A 624 -0.05 5.08 26.78
CA ALA A 624 1.18 5.62 26.18
C ALA A 624 2.42 4.78 26.56
N PHE A 625 2.44 3.51 26.18
CA PHE A 625 3.59 2.61 26.36
C PHE A 625 4.18 2.21 25.01
N ASN A 626 5.45 2.54 24.81
CA ASN A 626 6.20 2.17 23.61
C ASN A 626 7.16 1.02 23.92
N GLU A 627 6.81 -0.18 23.49
CA GLU A 627 7.60 -1.39 23.75
C GLU A 627 8.95 -1.39 23.01
N PHE A 628 9.02 -0.71 21.86
CA PHE A 628 10.27 -0.57 21.08
C PHE A 628 11.36 0.22 21.82
N ASP A 629 10.99 1.05 22.82
CA ASP A 629 12.00 1.70 23.70
C ASP A 629 12.65 0.72 24.69
N ARG A 630 12.06 -0.47 24.87
CA ARG A 630 12.54 -1.54 25.76
C ARG A 630 13.25 -2.64 25.01
N GLU A 631 12.64 -3.11 23.92
CA GLU A 631 13.17 -4.15 23.05
C GLU A 631 13.20 -3.62 21.61
N PRO A 632 14.24 -2.87 21.22
CA PRO A 632 14.24 -2.12 19.95
C PRO A 632 14.23 -2.97 18.67
N LEU A 633 14.52 -4.27 18.78
CA LEU A 633 14.66 -5.18 17.65
C LEU A 633 13.41 -6.06 17.42
N ILE A 634 12.35 -5.92 18.21
CA ILE A 634 11.11 -6.68 18.00
C ILE A 634 10.40 -6.23 16.71
N PRO A 635 9.68 -7.13 16.03
CA PRO A 635 8.99 -6.77 14.79
C PRO A 635 7.71 -5.98 15.04
N LEU A 636 7.04 -6.25 16.16
CA LEU A 636 5.76 -5.68 16.53
C LEU A 636 5.62 -5.60 18.05
N THR A 637 4.72 -4.73 18.51
CA THR A 637 4.37 -4.66 19.93
C THR A 637 3.37 -5.75 20.33
N SER A 638 3.58 -6.32 21.51
CA SER A 638 2.65 -7.20 22.23
C SER A 638 1.87 -6.47 23.33
N ALA A 639 2.05 -5.16 23.47
CA ALA A 639 1.42 -4.36 24.53
C ALA A 639 -0.03 -3.97 24.23
N SER A 640 -0.43 -3.83 22.96
CA SER A 640 -1.77 -3.35 22.54
C SER A 640 -2.70 -4.48 22.06
N GLU A 641 -2.86 -5.51 22.87
CA GLU A 641 -3.70 -6.67 22.51
C GLU A 641 -5.21 -6.48 22.78
N GLY A 642 -5.57 -5.50 23.61
CA GLY A 642 -6.95 -5.09 23.86
C GLY A 642 -7.53 -4.20 22.74
N PRO A 643 -8.78 -3.74 22.88
CA PRO A 643 -9.66 -3.96 24.04
C PRO A 643 -10.25 -5.37 24.13
N ALA A 644 -10.47 -5.84 25.36
CA ALA A 644 -11.39 -6.94 25.62
C ALA A 644 -12.83 -6.58 25.25
N LEU A 645 -13.62 -7.56 24.79
CA LEU A 645 -15.04 -7.40 24.49
C LEU A 645 -15.83 -8.62 24.98
N ALA A 646 -16.87 -8.39 25.77
CA ALA A 646 -17.85 -9.41 26.14
C ALA A 646 -19.27 -8.87 26.02
N VAL A 647 -20.19 -9.74 25.60
CA VAL A 647 -21.63 -9.46 25.47
C VAL A 647 -22.41 -10.50 26.27
N GLY A 648 -23.40 -10.06 27.04
CA GLY A 648 -24.32 -10.92 27.78
C GLY A 648 -25.08 -10.18 28.87
N ASP A 649 -26.17 -10.76 29.37
CA ASP A 649 -27.03 -10.15 30.39
C ASP A 649 -26.30 -10.04 31.75
N LEU A 650 -25.81 -8.83 32.06
CA LEU A 650 -25.08 -8.54 33.28
C LEU A 650 -26.00 -8.13 34.42
N ASN A 651 -27.27 -7.78 34.20
CA ASN A 651 -28.14 -7.27 35.28
C ASN A 651 -29.36 -8.15 35.57
N LYS A 652 -29.48 -9.26 34.84
CA LYS A 652 -30.56 -10.25 34.87
C LYS A 652 -31.93 -9.71 34.42
N ASP A 653 -31.95 -8.78 33.47
CA ASP A 653 -33.18 -8.24 32.87
C ASP A 653 -33.58 -8.94 31.56
N GLY A 654 -32.75 -9.85 31.07
CA GLY A 654 -32.96 -10.62 29.84
C GLY A 654 -32.48 -9.91 28.57
N LEU A 655 -31.77 -8.79 28.68
CA LEU A 655 -31.17 -8.06 27.56
C LEU A 655 -29.66 -8.28 27.52
N ASP A 656 -29.07 -8.20 26.33
CA ASP A 656 -27.62 -8.28 26.18
C ASP A 656 -26.95 -6.96 26.58
N ASP A 657 -26.03 -7.02 27.53
CA ASP A 657 -25.19 -5.89 27.94
C ASP A 657 -23.78 -5.99 27.33
N ILE A 658 -23.03 -4.90 27.32
CA ILE A 658 -21.67 -4.85 26.77
C ILE A 658 -20.66 -4.54 27.87
N PHE A 659 -19.62 -5.35 27.97
CA PHE A 659 -18.38 -5.00 28.65
C PHE A 659 -17.27 -4.74 27.64
N LEU A 660 -16.68 -3.54 27.70
CA LEU A 660 -15.52 -3.14 26.92
C LEU A 660 -14.34 -2.91 27.88
N GLY A 661 -13.33 -3.77 27.77
CA GLY A 661 -12.10 -3.64 28.53
C GLY A 661 -11.31 -2.40 28.13
N SER A 662 -10.38 -1.97 28.98
CA SER A 662 -9.54 -0.81 28.72
C SER A 662 -8.07 -1.09 28.93
N SER A 663 -7.25 -0.19 28.39
CA SER A 663 -5.83 -0.18 28.65
C SER A 663 -5.50 0.30 30.06
N LYS A 664 -4.28 0.00 30.50
CA LYS A 664 -3.77 0.41 31.80
C LYS A 664 -3.88 1.93 32.02
N LYS A 665 -4.43 2.27 33.18
CA LYS A 665 -4.80 3.60 33.70
C LYS A 665 -6.06 4.20 33.08
N ASN A 666 -6.67 3.54 32.11
CA ASN A 666 -8.00 3.87 31.63
C ASN A 666 -9.03 2.95 32.29
N LYS A 667 -10.29 3.36 32.26
CA LYS A 667 -11.38 2.63 32.91
C LYS A 667 -12.14 1.82 31.88
N ALA A 668 -12.32 0.54 32.17
CA ALA A 668 -13.26 -0.32 31.44
C ALA A 668 -14.68 0.27 31.48
N LYS A 669 -15.46 -0.05 30.45
CA LYS A 669 -16.81 0.45 30.25
C LYS A 669 -17.80 -0.70 30.33
N THR A 670 -18.87 -0.48 31.09
CA THR A 670 -20.01 -1.40 31.16
C THR A 670 -21.24 -0.65 30.68
N LEU A 671 -21.90 -1.18 29.67
CA LEU A 671 -23.04 -0.58 29.01
C LEU A 671 -24.24 -1.50 29.19
N LEU A 672 -25.21 -1.06 30.00
CA LEU A 672 -26.43 -1.84 30.21
C LEU A 672 -27.46 -1.45 29.17
N GLN A 673 -28.02 -2.45 28.49
CA GLN A 673 -29.08 -2.22 27.52
C GLN A 673 -30.39 -1.87 28.23
N THR A 674 -31.20 -1.05 27.60
CA THR A 674 -32.56 -0.72 28.03
C THR A 674 -33.58 -1.40 27.12
N PRO A 675 -34.83 -1.61 27.57
CA PRO A 675 -35.89 -2.13 26.69
C PRO A 675 -36.15 -1.27 25.43
N SER A 676 -35.69 -0.02 25.40
CA SER A 676 -35.72 0.86 24.22
C SER A 676 -34.58 0.62 23.23
N GLY A 677 -33.65 -0.31 23.48
CA GLY A 677 -32.47 -0.55 22.66
C GLY A 677 -31.32 0.44 22.87
N LEU A 678 -31.47 1.41 23.77
CA LEU A 678 -30.42 2.35 24.17
C LEU A 678 -29.52 1.72 25.23
N PHE A 679 -28.27 2.20 25.30
CA PHE A 679 -27.30 1.75 26.29
C PHE A 679 -27.00 2.83 27.34
N ILE A 680 -26.87 2.40 28.60
CA ILE A 680 -26.51 3.28 29.72
C ILE A 680 -25.15 2.85 30.26
N GLU A 681 -24.16 3.74 30.16
CA GLU A 681 -22.88 3.54 30.84
C GLU A 681 -23.10 3.46 32.35
N THR A 682 -22.77 2.30 32.92
CA THR A 682 -22.97 1.99 34.33
C THR A 682 -21.62 1.86 35.03
N ILE A 683 -21.43 2.68 36.06
CA ILE A 683 -20.22 2.66 36.88
C ILE A 683 -20.28 1.48 37.83
N LEU A 684 -19.36 0.54 37.67
CA LEU A 684 -19.17 -0.61 38.56
C LEU A 684 -17.88 -0.39 39.39
N PRO A 685 -17.97 0.03 40.67
CA PRO A 685 -16.80 0.45 41.45
C PRO A 685 -15.71 -0.62 41.61
N ALA A 686 -16.09 -1.90 41.66
CA ALA A 686 -15.13 -3.00 41.76
C ALA A 686 -14.27 -3.15 40.50
N ILE A 687 -14.85 -2.88 39.32
CA ILE A 687 -14.17 -2.96 38.03
C ILE A 687 -13.33 -1.70 37.81
N GLU A 688 -13.89 -0.51 38.05
CA GLU A 688 -13.14 0.75 37.89
C GLU A 688 -11.91 0.83 38.81
N ALA A 689 -11.97 0.22 40.00
CA ALA A 689 -10.84 0.17 40.93
C ALA A 689 -9.62 -0.57 40.34
N ASP A 690 -9.85 -1.44 39.36
CA ASP A 690 -8.82 -2.22 38.67
C ASP A 690 -8.40 -1.57 37.34
N SER A 691 -8.57 -0.26 37.18
CA SER A 691 -8.02 0.49 36.04
C SER A 691 -6.49 0.44 35.91
N VAL A 692 -5.78 -0.19 36.85
CA VAL A 692 -4.32 -0.38 36.79
C VAL A 692 -3.90 -1.61 35.96
N TYR A 693 -4.85 -2.44 35.57
CA TYR A 693 -4.70 -3.60 34.70
C TYR A 693 -4.92 -3.22 33.23
N GLU A 694 -4.43 -4.07 32.33
CA GLU A 694 -4.64 -3.99 30.88
C GLU A 694 -5.60 -5.12 30.49
N ASP A 695 -6.78 -4.81 29.96
CA ASP A 695 -7.83 -5.80 29.70
C ASP A 695 -7.73 -6.34 28.25
N THR A 696 -7.32 -7.61 28.10
CA THR A 696 -7.07 -8.21 26.78
C THR A 696 -8.15 -9.19 26.33
N ASP A 697 -8.87 -9.80 27.26
CA ASP A 697 -10.03 -10.66 26.98
C ASP A 697 -11.04 -10.65 28.14
N ALA A 698 -12.30 -10.98 27.87
CA ALA A 698 -13.35 -11.03 28.87
C ALA A 698 -14.47 -12.02 28.51
N LEU A 699 -15.16 -12.52 29.54
CA LEU A 699 -16.31 -13.42 29.42
C LEU A 699 -17.39 -13.04 30.42
N ILE A 700 -18.65 -13.14 29.99
CA ILE A 700 -19.85 -12.97 30.82
C ILE A 700 -20.55 -14.32 30.90
N LEU A 701 -20.48 -14.99 32.05
CA LEU A 701 -21.00 -16.34 32.27
C LEU A 701 -21.33 -16.58 33.75
N ASP A 702 -22.27 -17.47 34.04
CA ASP A 702 -22.56 -17.96 35.38
C ASP A 702 -21.52 -19.03 35.82
N PHE A 703 -20.41 -18.58 36.41
CA PHE A 703 -19.30 -19.46 36.79
C PHE A 703 -19.57 -20.27 38.07
N ASN A 704 -20.50 -19.83 38.91
CA ASN A 704 -20.83 -20.45 40.19
C ASN A 704 -22.19 -21.21 40.18
N LYS A 705 -22.90 -21.17 39.05
CA LYS A 705 -24.22 -21.76 38.81
C LYS A 705 -25.33 -21.27 39.74
N ASP A 706 -25.30 -20.00 40.14
CA ASP A 706 -26.37 -19.38 40.93
C ASP A 706 -27.50 -18.77 40.08
N GLY A 707 -27.38 -18.85 38.76
CA GLY A 707 -28.32 -18.33 37.78
C GLY A 707 -28.17 -16.83 37.54
N ILE A 708 -27.02 -16.24 37.89
CA ILE A 708 -26.64 -14.86 37.62
C ILE A 708 -25.31 -14.88 36.86
N ASN A 709 -25.18 -14.05 35.82
CA ASN A 709 -23.91 -13.96 35.11
C ASN A 709 -22.88 -13.18 35.92
N ASP A 710 -21.66 -13.70 35.93
CA ASP A 710 -20.46 -13.07 36.48
C ASP A 710 -19.60 -12.52 35.35
N LEU A 711 -18.61 -11.69 35.69
CA LEU A 711 -17.63 -11.17 34.74
C LEU A 711 -16.23 -11.72 35.03
N LEU A 712 -15.61 -12.37 34.06
CA LEU A 712 -14.20 -12.73 34.08
C LEU A 712 -13.42 -11.84 33.12
N VAL A 713 -12.34 -11.24 33.59
CA VAL A 713 -11.44 -10.40 32.78
C VAL A 713 -10.03 -10.95 32.84
N LEU A 714 -9.43 -11.18 31.67
CA LEU A 714 -8.03 -11.55 31.49
C LEU A 714 -7.18 -10.30 31.35
N SER A 715 -6.02 -10.32 31.98
CA SER A 715 -5.09 -9.19 31.98
C SER A 715 -3.86 -9.50 31.12
N GLY A 716 -3.36 -8.51 30.39
CA GLY A 716 -2.18 -8.66 29.53
C GLY A 716 -1.27 -7.43 29.49
N GLY A 717 -0.69 -7.14 28.32
CA GLY A 717 0.23 -6.02 28.09
C GLY A 717 1.71 -6.40 28.15
N SER A 718 2.60 -5.41 28.25
CA SER A 718 4.06 -5.65 28.37
C SER A 718 4.74 -4.74 29.40
N GLU A 719 3.96 -4.04 30.22
CA GLU A 719 4.45 -3.04 31.18
C GLU A 719 4.91 -3.66 32.49
N TYR A 720 4.24 -4.72 32.93
CA TYR A 720 4.49 -5.38 34.21
C TYR A 720 5.40 -6.59 34.01
N ARG A 721 6.52 -6.60 34.72
CA ARG A 721 7.49 -7.70 34.72
C ARG A 721 7.22 -8.70 35.83
N ASN A 722 7.70 -9.92 35.64
CA ASN A 722 7.63 -11.03 36.60
C ASN A 722 6.18 -11.42 36.95
N ALA A 723 6.02 -12.29 37.94
CA ALA A 723 4.73 -12.61 38.55
C ALA A 723 4.21 -11.38 39.34
N SER A 724 3.60 -10.44 38.62
CA SER A 724 3.00 -9.23 39.16
C SER A 724 1.51 -9.44 39.41
N GLU A 725 0.96 -9.02 40.55
CA GLU A 725 -0.48 -9.13 40.85
C GLU A 725 -1.38 -8.53 39.75
N TYR A 726 -0.86 -7.58 38.97
CA TYR A 726 -1.53 -6.94 37.83
C TYR A 726 -1.61 -7.79 36.55
N THR A 727 -1.06 -9.00 36.56
CA THR A 727 -1.18 -10.00 35.47
C THR A 727 -2.00 -11.21 35.89
N MET A 728 -2.75 -11.11 36.99
CA MET A 728 -3.68 -12.16 37.40
C MET A 728 -5.03 -12.01 36.66
N PRO A 729 -5.70 -13.12 36.29
CA PRO A 729 -7.09 -13.09 35.86
C PRO A 729 -8.01 -12.63 37.01
N ARG A 730 -9.08 -11.91 36.68
CA ARG A 730 -9.99 -11.28 37.66
C ARG A 730 -11.41 -11.77 37.46
N LEU A 731 -11.95 -12.50 38.45
CA LEU A 731 -13.37 -12.86 38.50
C LEU A 731 -14.13 -11.88 39.39
N TYR A 732 -15.18 -11.28 38.85
CA TYR A 732 -16.12 -10.44 39.57
C TYR A 732 -17.45 -11.18 39.69
N LEU A 733 -17.75 -11.63 40.90
CA LEU A 733 -19.01 -12.30 41.20
C LEU A 733 -20.11 -11.26 41.35
N GLN A 734 -21.25 -11.49 40.70
CA GLN A 734 -22.43 -10.68 40.91
C GLN A 734 -23.24 -11.20 42.11
N SER A 735 -23.93 -10.29 42.78
CA SER A 735 -24.92 -10.63 43.82
C SER A 735 -26.34 -10.27 43.36
N GLU A 736 -27.36 -10.84 44.02
CA GLU A 736 -28.78 -10.65 43.67
C GLU A 736 -29.25 -9.18 43.58
N ASN A 737 -28.52 -8.23 44.16
CA ASN A 737 -28.84 -6.80 44.10
C ASN A 737 -28.12 -6.06 42.95
N GLY A 738 -27.46 -6.78 42.04
CA GLY A 738 -26.69 -6.24 40.91
C GLY A 738 -25.31 -5.68 41.29
N THR A 739 -24.83 -5.89 42.53
CA THR A 739 -23.47 -5.44 42.91
C THR A 739 -22.41 -6.47 42.59
N PHE A 740 -21.33 -6.03 41.95
CA PHE A 740 -20.15 -6.85 41.63
C PHE A 740 -19.10 -6.78 42.73
N LYS A 741 -18.49 -7.93 43.03
CA LYS A 741 -17.35 -8.03 43.93
C LYS A 741 -16.27 -8.91 43.33
N LYS A 742 -15.05 -8.37 43.24
CA LYS A 742 -13.87 -9.15 42.88
C LYS A 742 -13.62 -10.26 43.89
N ASP A 743 -13.36 -11.47 43.41
CA ASP A 743 -12.93 -12.59 44.22
C ASP A 743 -11.42 -12.84 44.03
N ASP A 744 -10.62 -12.26 44.94
CA ASP A 744 -9.15 -12.35 44.93
C ASP A 744 -8.62 -13.79 45.09
N SER A 745 -9.47 -14.75 45.42
CA SER A 745 -9.09 -16.16 45.58
C SER A 745 -9.57 -17.06 44.43
N ALA A 746 -10.17 -16.48 43.39
CA ALA A 746 -10.64 -17.23 42.21
C ALA A 746 -9.50 -17.93 41.46
N PHE A 747 -8.37 -17.26 41.28
CA PHE A 747 -7.17 -17.78 40.61
C PHE A 747 -5.98 -17.72 41.58
N SER A 748 -5.71 -18.81 42.29
CA SER A 748 -4.62 -18.83 43.28
C SER A 748 -3.24 -18.90 42.60
N ASP A 749 -2.49 -17.79 42.66
CA ASP A 749 -1.08 -17.66 42.20
C ASP A 749 -0.86 -17.88 40.69
N ILE A 750 -1.90 -17.67 39.87
CA ILE A 750 -1.80 -17.75 38.41
C ILE A 750 -1.48 -16.35 37.86
N HIS A 751 -0.22 -16.15 37.50
CA HIS A 751 0.27 -14.94 36.86
C HIS A 751 0.49 -15.21 35.37
N ILE A 752 -0.21 -14.48 34.52
CA ILE A 752 -0.21 -14.71 33.09
C ILE A 752 -0.32 -13.38 32.34
N ASN A 753 0.59 -13.14 31.40
CA ASN A 753 0.37 -12.11 30.40
C ASN A 753 -0.57 -12.69 29.34
N GLY A 754 -1.88 -12.51 29.54
CA GLY A 754 -2.92 -13.25 28.84
C GLY A 754 -3.39 -12.59 27.55
N LYS A 755 -3.82 -13.41 26.59
CA LYS A 755 -4.53 -12.96 25.38
C LYS A 755 -5.88 -13.63 25.17
N VAL A 756 -6.04 -14.88 25.59
CA VAL A 756 -7.18 -15.72 25.20
C VAL A 756 -7.85 -16.32 26.42
N LEU A 757 -9.17 -16.19 26.50
CA LEU A 757 -10.05 -17.01 27.32
C LEU A 757 -10.88 -17.94 26.43
N SER A 758 -10.79 -19.24 26.65
CA SER A 758 -11.61 -20.23 25.92
C SER A 758 -12.28 -21.19 26.90
N VAL A 759 -13.58 -21.44 26.75
CA VAL A 759 -14.41 -22.14 27.74
C VAL A 759 -14.92 -23.47 27.21
N ALA A 760 -14.82 -24.51 28.03
CA ALA A 760 -15.48 -25.80 27.80
C ALA A 760 -15.71 -26.52 29.13
N ASP A 761 -16.59 -27.52 29.16
CA ASP A 761 -16.67 -28.50 30.25
C ASP A 761 -15.84 -29.74 29.87
N PHE A 762 -14.51 -29.59 29.86
CA PHE A 762 -13.64 -30.63 29.30
C PHE A 762 -13.64 -31.91 30.13
N ASN A 763 -14.01 -31.80 31.41
CA ASN A 763 -14.03 -32.90 32.35
C ASN A 763 -15.44 -33.52 32.53
N LYS A 764 -16.48 -32.89 31.97
CA LYS A 764 -17.89 -33.31 32.00
C LYS A 764 -18.51 -33.29 33.41
N ASP A 765 -18.06 -32.40 34.29
CA ASP A 765 -18.67 -32.19 35.62
C ASP A 765 -19.81 -31.17 35.60
N GLY A 766 -20.04 -30.55 34.44
CA GLY A 766 -21.06 -29.57 34.17
C GLY A 766 -20.60 -28.14 34.38
N TYR A 767 -19.45 -27.87 35.00
CA TYR A 767 -19.00 -26.51 35.27
C TYR A 767 -18.14 -25.97 34.11
N PRO A 768 -18.21 -24.66 33.82
CA PRO A 768 -17.36 -24.05 32.81
C PRO A 768 -15.91 -24.04 33.29
N ASP A 769 -15.06 -24.82 32.64
CA ASP A 769 -13.61 -24.79 32.77
C ASP A 769 -12.99 -23.83 31.75
N ILE A 770 -11.74 -23.41 31.98
CA ILE A 770 -11.14 -22.31 31.21
C ILE A 770 -9.73 -22.66 30.76
N PHE A 771 -9.46 -22.43 29.48
CA PHE A 771 -8.11 -22.29 28.97
C PHE A 771 -7.68 -20.81 29.01
N LEU A 772 -6.55 -20.56 29.66
CA LEU A 772 -5.88 -19.26 29.79
C LEU A 772 -4.66 -19.25 28.86
N GLY A 773 -4.79 -18.61 27.69
CA GLY A 773 -3.73 -18.51 26.69
C GLY A 773 -2.77 -17.34 26.96
N ALA A 774 -1.47 -17.63 27.04
CA ALA A 774 -0.42 -16.65 27.32
C ALA A 774 0.17 -16.05 26.03
N ARG A 775 0.31 -14.73 25.99
CA ARG A 775 0.72 -13.97 24.80
C ARG A 775 2.22 -13.88 24.60
N SER A 776 2.93 -13.42 25.62
CA SER A 776 4.37 -13.13 25.59
C SER A 776 4.92 -13.05 27.02
N GLU A 777 6.23 -13.22 27.18
CA GLU A 777 6.92 -12.89 28.43
C GLU A 777 7.35 -11.42 28.38
N PRO A 778 6.85 -10.54 29.28
CA PRO A 778 7.17 -9.12 29.22
C PRO A 778 8.68 -8.83 29.26
N TRP A 779 9.15 -8.03 28.29
CA TRP A 779 10.55 -7.62 28.09
C TRP A 779 11.48 -8.82 27.78
N GLN A 780 10.90 -9.89 27.24
CA GLN A 780 11.58 -11.09 26.76
C GLN A 780 10.85 -11.64 25.53
N TYR A 781 10.50 -10.78 24.56
CA TYR A 781 9.81 -11.20 23.34
C TYR A 781 10.58 -12.35 22.66
N GLY A 782 9.85 -13.35 22.18
CA GLY A 782 10.39 -14.59 21.62
C GLY A 782 10.67 -15.72 22.63
N LYS A 783 10.59 -15.46 23.95
CA LYS A 783 10.54 -16.54 24.95
C LYS A 783 9.11 -17.10 25.02
N LYS A 784 8.97 -18.43 24.92
CA LYS A 784 7.66 -19.10 24.95
C LYS A 784 7.02 -19.08 26.36
N PRO A 785 5.92 -18.33 26.59
CA PRO A 785 5.25 -18.30 27.89
C PRO A 785 4.45 -19.59 28.14
N ASN A 786 4.08 -19.83 29.40
CA ASN A 786 3.20 -20.94 29.78
C ASN A 786 1.73 -20.52 29.77
N SER A 787 0.89 -21.31 29.11
CA SER A 787 -0.57 -21.23 29.19
C SER A 787 -1.11 -22.27 30.18
N TYR A 788 -2.34 -22.07 30.67
CA TYR A 788 -2.93 -22.93 31.71
C TYR A 788 -4.31 -23.42 31.30
N LEU A 789 -4.59 -24.70 31.58
CA LEU A 789 -5.96 -25.20 31.65
C LEU A 789 -6.37 -25.25 33.13
N VAL A 790 -7.46 -24.58 33.48
CA VAL A 790 -7.94 -24.49 34.85
C VAL A 790 -9.34 -25.07 34.98
N GLN A 791 -9.52 -25.95 35.97
CA GLN A 791 -10.81 -26.55 36.30
C GLN A 791 -11.55 -25.71 37.33
N ASN A 792 -12.86 -25.53 37.13
CA ASN A 792 -13.76 -24.85 38.04
C ASN A 792 -14.34 -25.82 39.09
N ASP A 793 -14.31 -25.46 40.37
CA ASP A 793 -14.89 -26.28 41.45
C ASP A 793 -16.42 -26.12 41.62
N GLY A 794 -17.05 -25.32 40.76
CA GLY A 794 -18.46 -24.97 40.79
C GLY A 794 -18.81 -23.83 41.74
N LYS A 795 -17.83 -23.16 42.33
CA LYS A 795 -18.00 -21.94 43.15
C LYS A 795 -17.23 -20.76 42.59
N GLY A 796 -16.81 -20.84 41.32
CA GLY A 796 -15.92 -19.86 40.71
C GLY A 796 -14.49 -19.92 41.25
N LYS A 797 -14.00 -21.11 41.66
CA LYS A 797 -12.58 -21.33 41.99
C LYS A 797 -11.92 -22.16 40.92
N PHE A 798 -10.83 -21.62 40.37
CA PHE A 798 -10.10 -22.20 39.26
C PHE A 798 -8.77 -22.77 39.72
N THR A 799 -8.55 -24.06 39.45
CA THR A 799 -7.31 -24.77 39.80
C THR A 799 -6.61 -25.29 38.54
N PRO A 800 -5.32 -24.99 38.32
CA PRO A 800 -4.58 -25.53 37.19
C PRO A 800 -4.52 -27.06 37.20
N ILE A 801 -4.72 -27.67 36.03
CA ILE A 801 -4.48 -29.10 35.86
C ILE A 801 -2.97 -29.37 35.88
N ALA A 802 -2.53 -30.27 36.75
CA ALA A 802 -1.12 -30.62 36.90
C ALA A 802 -0.58 -31.41 35.68
N ASN A 803 0.70 -31.22 35.37
CA ASN A 803 1.44 -31.91 34.29
C ASN A 803 0.92 -31.63 32.87
N VAL A 804 0.29 -30.47 32.66
CA VAL A 804 -0.10 -29.96 31.33
C VAL A 804 0.86 -28.82 30.99
N GLU A 805 1.65 -28.98 29.94
CA GLU A 805 2.63 -27.99 29.51
C GLU A 805 2.23 -27.47 28.12
N ILE A 806 1.65 -26.27 28.09
CA ILE A 806 1.24 -25.58 26.86
C ILE A 806 2.12 -24.35 26.76
N LYS A 807 3.08 -24.38 25.83
CA LYS A 807 4.10 -23.34 25.68
C LYS A 807 4.10 -22.76 24.28
N GLY A 808 3.97 -21.44 24.19
CA GLY A 808 3.95 -20.73 22.93
C GLY A 808 3.32 -19.36 23.09
N MET A 809 3.52 -18.50 22.10
CA MET A 809 2.94 -17.16 22.08
C MET A 809 1.52 -17.25 21.51
N VAL A 810 0.55 -17.54 22.37
CA VAL A 810 -0.84 -17.81 21.96
C VAL A 810 -1.51 -16.54 21.46
N LYS A 811 -2.18 -16.63 20.32
CA LYS A 811 -2.98 -15.54 19.73
C LYS A 811 -4.47 -15.82 19.74
N ASP A 812 -4.88 -17.08 19.56
CA ASP A 812 -6.27 -17.50 19.71
C ASP A 812 -6.40 -18.99 20.10
N ALA A 813 -7.54 -19.38 20.64
CA ALA A 813 -7.87 -20.77 20.95
C ALA A 813 -9.38 -21.02 21.03
N ILE A 814 -9.85 -22.10 20.39
CA ILE A 814 -11.27 -22.47 20.31
C ILE A 814 -11.47 -23.97 20.53
N TRP A 815 -12.54 -24.34 21.20
CA TRP A 815 -12.94 -25.73 21.41
C TRP A 815 -13.87 -26.17 20.28
N LEU A 816 -13.50 -27.23 19.53
CA LEU A 816 -14.40 -27.86 18.55
C LEU A 816 -15.42 -28.78 19.22
N ASP A 817 -15.02 -29.35 20.36
CA ASP A 817 -15.88 -30.10 21.27
C ASP A 817 -15.28 -30.04 22.68
N HIS A 818 -15.79 -30.83 23.61
CA HIS A 818 -15.31 -30.87 25.00
C HIS A 818 -13.96 -31.61 25.16
N GLU A 819 -13.48 -32.35 24.16
CA GLU A 819 -12.19 -33.05 24.19
C GLU A 819 -11.12 -32.38 23.30
N ASN A 820 -11.46 -31.47 22.39
CA ASN A 820 -10.53 -30.96 21.37
C ASN A 820 -10.42 -29.43 21.41
N LEU A 821 -9.31 -28.94 21.95
CA LEU A 821 -8.93 -27.52 21.92
C LEU A 821 -7.96 -27.25 20.77
N ILE A 822 -8.29 -26.29 19.92
CA ILE A 822 -7.41 -25.80 18.86
C ILE A 822 -6.73 -24.52 19.34
N ILE A 823 -5.42 -24.41 19.12
CA ILE A 823 -4.60 -23.28 19.56
C ILE A 823 -3.79 -22.74 18.37
N ALA A 824 -3.88 -21.43 18.16
CA ALA A 824 -3.11 -20.69 17.19
C ALA A 824 -1.99 -19.89 17.87
N TYR A 825 -0.76 -20.00 17.36
CA TYR A 825 0.41 -19.31 17.91
C TYR A 825 0.98 -18.26 16.94
N GLU A 826 1.56 -17.20 17.50
CA GLU A 826 2.58 -16.43 16.80
C GLU A 826 3.91 -17.21 16.84
N TRP A 827 4.62 -17.26 15.72
CA TRP A 827 5.87 -18.03 15.58
C TRP A 827 5.71 -19.55 15.79
N GLY A 828 4.54 -20.09 15.42
CA GLY A 828 4.22 -21.50 15.58
C GLY A 828 3.11 -21.99 14.66
N ALA A 829 2.86 -23.30 14.73
CA ALA A 829 1.81 -24.00 14.01
C ALA A 829 0.41 -23.72 14.59
N ILE A 830 -0.62 -24.37 14.03
CA ILE A 830 -1.92 -24.52 14.70
C ILE A 830 -1.94 -25.93 15.28
N ASP A 831 -2.13 -26.06 16.58
CA ASP A 831 -2.11 -27.33 17.29
C ASP A 831 -3.50 -27.69 17.83
N ARG A 832 -3.82 -28.98 17.81
CA ARG A 832 -4.93 -29.57 18.55
C ARG A 832 -4.41 -30.25 19.81
N LEU A 833 -5.00 -29.89 20.95
CA LEU A 833 -4.85 -30.60 22.21
C LEU A 833 -6.11 -31.45 22.43
N ASN A 834 -5.93 -32.76 22.43
CA ASN A 834 -7.00 -33.71 22.72
C ASN A 834 -6.95 -34.18 24.17
N PHE A 835 -8.08 -34.07 24.87
CA PHE A 835 -8.32 -34.42 26.27
C PHE A 835 -9.16 -35.69 26.35
N SER A 836 -8.54 -36.85 26.15
CA SER A 836 -9.26 -38.13 26.19
C SER A 836 -8.64 -39.12 27.18
N GLY A 837 -9.49 -39.81 27.94
CA GLY A 837 -9.07 -40.86 28.88
C GLY A 837 -8.15 -40.39 30.02
N GLY A 838 -8.24 -39.12 30.43
CA GLY A 838 -7.41 -38.53 31.48
C GLY A 838 -5.96 -38.25 31.05
N LYS A 839 -5.71 -38.17 29.73
CA LYS A 839 -4.43 -37.79 29.13
C LYS A 839 -4.63 -36.65 28.16
N ILE A 840 -3.54 -35.93 27.90
CA ILE A 840 -3.49 -34.87 26.91
C ILE A 840 -2.51 -35.29 25.83
N THR A 841 -2.92 -35.20 24.58
CA THR A 841 -2.07 -35.41 23.42
C THR A 841 -2.15 -34.22 22.49
N THR A 842 -1.00 -33.78 21.99
CA THR A 842 -0.91 -32.70 21.00
C THR A 842 -0.71 -33.30 19.61
N SER A 843 -1.45 -32.79 18.63
CA SER A 843 -1.29 -33.11 17.21
C SER A 843 -1.42 -31.84 16.37
N PRO A 844 -0.63 -31.65 15.30
CA PRO A 844 -0.76 -30.48 14.44
C PRO A 844 -2.10 -30.51 13.68
N VAL A 845 -2.72 -29.35 13.54
CA VAL A 845 -3.84 -29.05 12.63
C VAL A 845 -3.30 -28.48 11.32
N SER A 846 -2.26 -27.65 11.44
CA SER A 846 -1.45 -27.15 10.33
C SER A 846 0.02 -27.43 10.66
N GLU A 847 0.83 -27.81 9.66
CA GLU A 847 2.28 -28.02 9.85
C GLU A 847 3.09 -26.71 9.71
N ASN A 848 2.46 -25.64 9.23
CA ASN A 848 3.15 -24.40 8.89
C ASN A 848 3.24 -23.44 10.09
N ASN A 849 4.46 -22.97 10.37
CA ASN A 849 4.65 -21.90 11.36
C ASN A 849 4.26 -20.54 10.77
N GLY A 850 3.33 -19.86 11.44
CA GLY A 850 2.80 -18.58 11.00
C GLY A 850 2.70 -17.52 12.08
N TRP A 851 2.13 -16.38 11.71
CA TRP A 851 1.80 -15.25 12.59
C TRP A 851 0.28 -15.19 12.79
N TRP A 852 -0.28 -16.32 13.24
CA TRP A 852 -1.73 -16.52 13.37
C TRP A 852 -2.36 -15.50 14.33
N ASN A 853 -3.59 -15.10 14.06
CA ASN A 853 -4.28 -14.03 14.78
C ASN A 853 -5.65 -14.42 15.34
N GLY A 854 -6.38 -15.33 14.68
CA GLY A 854 -7.75 -15.69 15.05
C GLY A 854 -8.18 -17.03 14.47
N LEU A 855 -9.17 -17.66 15.10
CA LEU A 855 -9.80 -18.92 14.68
C LEU A 855 -11.32 -18.74 14.66
N ILE A 856 -11.97 -19.19 13.60
CA ILE A 856 -13.42 -19.17 13.43
C ILE A 856 -13.84 -20.60 13.06
N THR A 857 -14.88 -21.14 13.71
CA THR A 857 -15.34 -22.51 13.45
C THR A 857 -16.81 -22.53 13.09
N ALA A 858 -17.14 -23.37 12.12
CA ALA A 858 -18.49 -23.70 11.66
C ALA A 858 -18.43 -24.90 10.72
N ASP A 859 -19.57 -25.53 10.47
CA ASP A 859 -19.74 -26.54 9.42
C ASP A 859 -19.96 -25.80 8.09
N PHE A 860 -18.86 -25.43 7.41
CA PHE A 860 -18.91 -24.54 6.24
C PHE A 860 -19.29 -25.28 4.96
N ASP A 861 -19.04 -26.59 4.88
CA ASP A 861 -19.45 -27.42 3.75
C ASP A 861 -20.72 -28.26 4.00
N ASN A 862 -21.30 -28.16 5.20
CA ASN A 862 -22.58 -28.75 5.62
C ASN A 862 -22.54 -30.30 5.62
N ASP A 863 -21.42 -30.88 6.04
CA ASP A 863 -21.21 -32.33 6.14
C ASP A 863 -21.38 -32.89 7.57
N GLY A 864 -21.47 -32.00 8.56
CA GLY A 864 -21.76 -32.30 9.95
C GLY A 864 -20.55 -32.28 10.90
N ASP A 865 -19.34 -32.01 10.40
CA ASP A 865 -18.19 -31.66 11.24
C ASP A 865 -17.86 -30.15 11.24
N GLU A 866 -17.23 -29.68 12.32
CA GLU A 866 -16.77 -28.30 12.37
C GLU A 866 -15.43 -28.15 11.63
N ASP A 867 -15.41 -27.22 10.69
CA ASP A 867 -14.24 -26.72 9.99
C ASP A 867 -13.65 -25.49 10.69
N ILE A 868 -12.52 -25.00 10.17
CA ILE A 868 -11.82 -23.85 10.73
C ILE A 868 -11.43 -22.85 9.64
N ILE A 869 -11.83 -21.59 9.79
CA ILE A 869 -11.14 -20.47 9.14
C ILE A 869 -10.07 -19.95 10.09
N ALA A 870 -8.81 -20.08 9.69
CA ALA A 870 -7.65 -19.63 10.44
C ALA A 870 -7.14 -18.29 9.88
N LEU A 871 -7.22 -17.24 10.70
CA LEU A 871 -6.82 -15.88 10.35
C LEU A 871 -5.35 -15.64 10.69
N ASN A 872 -4.60 -14.99 9.79
CA ASN A 872 -3.16 -14.79 9.89
C ASN A 872 -2.77 -13.32 9.63
N SER A 873 -1.49 -13.01 9.48
CA SER A 873 -1.03 -11.63 9.25
C SER A 873 -1.38 -11.07 7.87
N GLY A 874 -1.74 -11.93 6.91
CA GLY A 874 -1.87 -11.56 5.51
C GLY A 874 -0.51 -11.53 4.81
N GLU A 875 -0.54 -11.41 3.49
CA GLU A 875 0.65 -11.41 2.63
C GLU A 875 1.07 -10.00 2.18
N ASN A 876 0.30 -8.97 2.50
CA ASN A 876 0.73 -7.59 2.30
C ASN A 876 1.70 -7.12 3.40
N THR A 877 2.88 -7.74 3.39
CA THR A 877 3.94 -7.53 4.39
C THR A 877 5.32 -7.84 3.78
N ARG A 878 6.40 -7.31 4.38
CA ARG A 878 7.80 -7.60 3.96
C ARG A 878 8.14 -9.09 4.03
N TRP A 879 7.33 -9.87 4.74
CA TRP A 879 7.50 -11.31 4.87
C TRP A 879 6.89 -12.12 3.73
N ASN A 880 6.19 -11.49 2.80
CA ASN A 880 5.58 -12.20 1.68
C ASN A 880 6.60 -13.06 0.92
N GLY A 881 6.30 -14.34 0.74
CA GLY A 881 7.22 -15.31 0.13
C GLY A 881 8.51 -15.59 0.92
N GLN A 882 8.66 -15.07 2.15
CA GLN A 882 9.88 -15.20 2.95
C GLN A 882 9.76 -16.20 4.10
N SER A 883 10.83 -16.98 4.28
CA SER A 883 11.07 -17.66 5.55
C SER A 883 11.94 -16.79 6.44
N ILE A 884 11.44 -16.49 7.63
CA ILE A 884 12.13 -15.66 8.61
C ILE A 884 12.55 -16.49 9.82
N LYS A 885 13.66 -16.09 10.44
CA LYS A 885 14.15 -16.65 11.70
C LYS A 885 14.37 -15.54 12.70
N MET A 886 14.09 -15.79 13.96
CA MET A 886 14.42 -14.89 15.06
C MET A 886 15.38 -15.60 16.01
N PHE A 887 16.56 -15.02 16.19
CA PHE A 887 17.55 -15.47 17.16
C PHE A 887 17.40 -14.69 18.46
N VAL A 888 17.11 -15.38 19.55
CA VAL A 888 16.89 -14.79 20.88
C VAL A 888 17.99 -15.22 21.85
N SER A 889 18.86 -14.27 22.21
CA SER A 889 19.98 -14.48 23.14
C SER A 889 20.44 -13.16 23.75
N ASP A 890 21.20 -13.22 24.84
CA ASP A 890 22.01 -12.10 25.34
C ASP A 890 23.36 -12.13 24.60
N PHE A 891 23.52 -11.35 23.54
CA PHE A 891 24.69 -11.45 22.65
C PHE A 891 25.93 -10.71 23.15
N ASP A 892 25.78 -9.80 24.11
CA ASP A 892 26.87 -9.01 24.69
C ASP A 892 27.06 -9.20 26.22
N ASP A 893 26.39 -10.22 26.78
CA ASP A 893 26.43 -10.63 28.19
C ASP A 893 26.03 -9.51 29.17
N ASN A 894 25.08 -8.66 28.78
CA ASN A 894 24.63 -7.51 29.56
C ASN A 894 23.42 -7.79 30.49
N GLY A 895 22.82 -8.98 30.38
CA GLY A 895 21.65 -9.44 31.13
C GLY A 895 20.30 -9.18 30.43
N SER A 896 20.29 -8.56 29.25
CA SER A 896 19.13 -8.40 28.37
C SER A 896 19.22 -9.41 27.22
N ARG A 897 18.09 -9.87 26.71
CA ARG A 897 18.06 -10.66 25.47
C ARG A 897 17.71 -9.76 24.31
N GLU A 898 18.34 -9.98 23.17
CA GLU A 898 18.03 -9.36 21.88
C GLU A 898 17.27 -10.33 20.97
N GLN A 899 16.45 -9.78 20.08
CA GLN A 899 15.66 -10.50 19.09
C GLN A 899 16.11 -10.15 17.67
N ILE A 900 17.17 -10.80 17.17
CA ILE A 900 17.66 -10.52 15.82
C ILE A 900 16.87 -11.34 14.81
N ILE A 901 16.06 -10.67 14.00
CA ILE A 901 15.33 -11.30 12.88
C ILE A 901 16.20 -11.31 11.63
N THR A 902 16.25 -12.45 10.95
CA THR A 902 16.82 -12.64 9.62
C THR A 902 15.76 -13.12 8.63
N TYR A 903 15.96 -12.79 7.36
CA TYR A 903 15.13 -13.27 6.26
C TYR A 903 16.02 -13.56 5.04
N SER A 904 15.50 -14.39 4.14
CA SER A 904 16.15 -14.64 2.85
C SER A 904 15.89 -13.47 1.91
N HIS A 905 16.92 -12.95 1.25
CA HIS A 905 16.77 -11.90 0.25
C HIS A 905 17.74 -12.19 -0.89
N ASP A 906 17.22 -12.47 -2.08
CA ASP A 906 18.01 -12.92 -3.25
C ASP A 906 18.98 -14.08 -2.92
N GLY A 907 18.47 -15.08 -2.18
CA GLY A 907 19.24 -16.25 -1.75
C GLY A 907 20.27 -16.01 -0.64
N LYS A 908 20.36 -14.78 -0.09
CA LYS A 908 21.23 -14.44 1.04
C LYS A 908 20.41 -14.24 2.32
N GLU A 909 20.81 -14.87 3.42
CA GLU A 909 20.22 -14.61 4.74
C GLU A 909 20.82 -13.33 5.34
N ILE A 910 19.99 -12.29 5.53
CA ILE A 910 20.43 -10.99 6.05
C ILE A 910 19.58 -10.57 7.26
N PRO A 911 20.13 -9.77 8.19
CA PRO A 911 19.35 -9.21 9.28
C PRO A 911 18.31 -8.21 8.76
N PHE A 912 17.11 -8.22 9.37
CA PHE A 912 16.07 -7.24 9.10
C PHE A 912 16.40 -5.87 9.70
N ALA A 913 16.88 -5.84 10.94
CA ALA A 913 17.29 -4.61 11.60
C ALA A 913 18.48 -3.96 10.87
N ASN A 914 18.41 -2.63 10.73
CA ASN A 914 19.44 -1.87 10.04
C ASN A 914 20.71 -1.70 10.91
N LYS A 915 21.77 -1.17 10.31
CA LYS A 915 23.06 -0.96 10.99
C LYS A 915 22.92 -0.15 12.28
N ILE A 916 22.13 0.92 12.26
CA ILE A 916 22.00 1.86 13.38
C ILE A 916 21.25 1.19 14.54
N GLU A 917 20.18 0.47 14.25
CA GLU A 917 19.40 -0.30 15.24
C GLU A 917 20.29 -1.34 15.94
N LEU A 918 20.97 -2.18 15.16
CA LEU A 918 21.87 -3.22 15.68
C LEU A 918 23.04 -2.62 16.47
N GLN A 919 23.64 -1.53 16.02
CA GLN A 919 24.75 -0.87 16.73
C GLN A 919 24.31 -0.14 17.99
N THR A 920 23.04 0.29 18.06
CA THR A 920 22.46 0.90 19.25
C THR A 920 22.19 -0.17 20.30
N GLN A 921 21.63 -1.31 19.89
CA GLN A 921 21.35 -2.42 20.79
C GLN A 921 22.60 -3.21 21.19
N ILE A 922 23.56 -3.39 20.28
CA ILE A 922 24.78 -4.20 20.48
C ILE A 922 26.03 -3.32 20.23
N PRO A 923 26.48 -2.54 21.23
CA PRO A 923 27.45 -1.45 21.00
C PRO A 923 28.82 -1.87 20.50
N PHE A 924 29.25 -3.12 20.71
CA PHE A 924 30.56 -3.58 20.22
C PHE A 924 30.63 -3.60 18.68
N LEU A 925 29.49 -3.73 17.98
CA LEU A 925 29.41 -3.69 16.53
C LEU A 925 29.88 -2.36 15.95
N LYS A 926 29.75 -1.25 16.69
CA LYS A 926 30.26 0.08 16.28
C LYS A 926 31.77 0.08 16.04
N LYS A 927 32.53 -0.70 16.82
CA LYS A 927 33.98 -0.81 16.67
C LYS A 927 34.38 -1.76 15.53
N LYS A 928 33.52 -2.71 15.19
CA LYS A 928 33.78 -3.72 14.16
C LYS A 928 33.44 -3.21 12.76
N TYR A 929 32.35 -2.47 12.62
CA TYR A 929 31.85 -1.96 11.34
C TYR A 929 31.66 -0.44 11.39
N LEU A 930 32.72 0.30 11.07
CA LEU A 930 32.67 1.76 11.02
C LEU A 930 31.82 2.23 9.83
N HIS A 931 32.06 1.67 8.64
CA HIS A 931 31.37 2.03 7.41
C HIS A 931 30.17 1.12 7.14
N ALA A 932 29.09 1.67 6.59
CA ALA A 932 27.92 0.92 6.16
C ALA A 932 28.24 -0.03 5.02
N ALA A 933 29.15 0.35 4.12
CA ALA A 933 29.65 -0.53 3.06
C ALA A 933 30.31 -1.81 3.58
N ASP A 934 30.95 -1.77 4.76
CA ASP A 934 31.53 -2.96 5.40
C ASP A 934 30.45 -3.80 6.08
N PHE A 935 29.49 -3.15 6.74
CA PHE A 935 28.36 -3.82 7.39
C PHE A 935 27.47 -4.57 6.38
N ALA A 936 27.22 -3.97 5.21
CA ALA A 936 26.31 -4.51 4.19
C ALA A 936 26.67 -5.92 3.68
N LYS A 937 27.94 -6.34 3.85
CA LYS A 937 28.47 -7.62 3.37
C LYS A 937 28.47 -8.74 4.42
N THR A 938 28.02 -8.45 5.64
CA THR A 938 28.15 -9.36 6.79
C THR A 938 27.02 -10.39 6.85
N SER A 939 27.32 -11.62 7.28
CA SER A 939 26.30 -12.59 7.67
C SER A 939 25.88 -12.41 9.15
N ILE A 940 24.88 -13.16 9.61
CA ILE A 940 24.50 -13.14 11.02
C ILE A 940 25.63 -13.65 11.93
N GLU A 941 26.40 -14.66 11.50
CA GLU A 941 27.55 -15.21 12.23
C GLU A 941 28.72 -14.23 12.31
N ASP A 942 28.84 -13.32 11.33
CA ASP A 942 29.78 -12.20 11.42
C ASP A 942 29.34 -11.18 12.47
N LEU A 943 28.04 -11.03 12.72
CA LEU A 943 27.53 -10.04 13.68
C LEU A 943 27.60 -10.55 15.11
N VAL A 944 27.10 -11.77 15.36
CA VAL A 944 26.95 -12.34 16.71
C VAL A 944 27.19 -13.85 16.75
N ASN A 945 27.44 -14.40 17.94
CA ASN A 945 27.48 -15.86 18.13
C ASN A 945 26.07 -16.42 18.36
N THR A 946 25.56 -17.21 17.43
CA THR A 946 24.19 -17.75 17.46
C THR A 946 24.06 -19.11 18.15
N GLU A 947 25.15 -19.78 18.54
CA GLU A 947 25.15 -21.19 19.01
C GLU A 947 24.18 -21.49 20.16
N ASN A 948 23.94 -20.55 21.07
CA ASN A 948 23.08 -20.73 22.25
C ASN A 948 21.74 -19.99 22.14
N SER A 949 21.37 -19.53 20.94
CA SER A 949 20.13 -18.77 20.73
C SER A 949 18.92 -19.69 20.78
N GLU A 950 17.83 -19.18 21.35
CA GLU A 950 16.51 -19.72 21.06
C GLU A 950 16.10 -19.26 19.66
N ILE A 951 15.69 -20.19 18.81
CA ILE A 951 15.36 -19.91 17.40
C ILE A 951 13.86 -20.12 17.19
N LEU A 952 13.20 -19.08 16.72
CA LEU A 952 11.83 -19.12 16.23
C LEU A 952 11.81 -18.95 14.71
N THR A 953 10.87 -19.61 14.03
CA THR A 953 10.75 -19.55 12.57
C THR A 953 9.30 -19.32 12.16
N ALA A 954 9.11 -18.59 11.07
CA ALA A 954 7.82 -18.43 10.40
C ALA A 954 8.03 -18.41 8.88
N SER A 955 7.07 -18.95 8.15
CA SER A 955 7.11 -18.98 6.68
C SER A 955 5.72 -19.01 6.04
N PHE A 956 4.67 -18.79 6.84
CA PHE A 956 3.29 -18.89 6.38
C PHE A 956 2.45 -17.77 6.98
N TYR A 957 1.94 -16.90 6.10
CA TYR A 957 1.26 -15.66 6.49
C TYR A 957 -0.17 -15.58 5.96
N LYS A 958 -0.58 -16.54 5.11
CA LYS A 958 -1.93 -16.61 4.56
C LYS A 958 -2.95 -16.97 5.64
N SER A 959 -4.10 -16.31 5.59
CA SER A 959 -5.34 -16.79 6.20
C SER A 959 -5.91 -17.89 5.31
N VAL A 960 -6.43 -18.97 5.91
CA VAL A 960 -6.85 -20.17 5.19
C VAL A 960 -8.14 -20.76 5.73
N TYR A 961 -8.87 -21.47 4.86
CA TYR A 961 -9.94 -22.39 5.26
C TYR A 961 -9.35 -23.79 5.46
N LEU A 962 -9.66 -24.43 6.58
CA LEU A 962 -9.22 -25.77 6.96
C LEU A 962 -10.45 -26.66 7.07
N GLU A 963 -10.74 -27.39 5.99
CA GLU A 963 -11.81 -28.38 5.87
C GLU A 963 -11.48 -29.58 6.76
N ASN A 964 -12.32 -29.89 7.73
CA ASN A 964 -12.23 -31.12 8.50
C ASN A 964 -12.62 -32.30 7.59
N GLN A 965 -12.00 -33.46 7.80
CA GLN A 965 -12.22 -34.64 6.94
C GLN A 965 -13.02 -35.73 7.68
N GLY A 966 -13.76 -35.36 8.73
CA GLY A 966 -14.52 -36.27 9.60
C GLY A 966 -13.69 -37.09 10.58
N ASP A 967 -12.36 -37.03 10.52
CA ASP A 967 -11.45 -37.75 11.44
C ASP A 967 -10.48 -36.81 12.18
N MET A 968 -10.78 -35.51 12.20
CA MET A 968 -9.97 -34.44 12.77
C MET A 968 -8.60 -34.29 12.09
N THR A 969 -8.48 -34.77 10.85
CA THR A 969 -7.45 -34.30 9.92
C THR A 969 -8.03 -33.16 9.08
N PHE A 970 -7.18 -32.19 8.73
CA PHE A 970 -7.62 -30.96 8.08
C PHE A 970 -6.95 -30.78 6.73
N LYS A 971 -7.74 -30.35 5.75
CA LYS A 971 -7.29 -30.01 4.41
C LYS A 971 -7.36 -28.50 4.22
N SER A 972 -6.22 -27.91 3.86
CA SER A 972 -6.09 -26.47 3.70
C SER A 972 -6.52 -26.01 2.30
N HIS A 973 -7.34 -24.97 2.26
CA HIS A 973 -7.78 -24.26 1.06
C HIS A 973 -7.40 -22.79 1.15
N GLN A 974 -7.15 -22.20 -0.01
CA GLN A 974 -6.86 -20.78 -0.13
C GLN A 974 -8.16 -19.98 -0.02
N LEU A 975 -8.12 -18.92 0.79
CA LEU A 975 -9.14 -17.86 0.79
C LEU A 975 -8.82 -16.82 -0.29
N PRO A 976 -9.79 -15.99 -0.69
CA PRO A 976 -9.57 -14.87 -1.62
C PRO A 976 -8.36 -13.99 -1.26
N ASN A 977 -7.72 -13.43 -2.28
CA ASN A 977 -6.48 -12.65 -2.15
C ASN A 977 -6.70 -11.38 -1.31
N GLU A 978 -7.90 -10.79 -1.37
CA GLU A 978 -8.32 -9.58 -0.69
C GLU A 978 -8.27 -9.74 0.84
N ILE A 979 -8.53 -10.95 1.35
CA ILE A 979 -8.40 -11.26 2.79
C ILE A 979 -6.92 -11.25 3.22
N GLN A 980 -5.98 -11.31 2.28
CA GLN A 980 -4.54 -11.29 2.54
C GLN A 980 -3.95 -9.88 2.51
N TYR A 981 -4.72 -8.85 2.14
CA TYR A 981 -4.26 -7.46 2.04
C TYR A 981 -3.98 -6.82 3.40
N SER A 982 -4.57 -7.36 4.47
CA SER A 982 -4.31 -6.90 5.84
C SER A 982 -4.35 -8.07 6.82
N SER A 983 -4.08 -7.77 8.10
CA SER A 983 -4.14 -8.76 9.16
C SER A 983 -5.56 -8.88 9.71
N MET A 984 -6.20 -10.03 9.48
CA MET A 984 -7.53 -10.34 10.02
C MET A 984 -7.42 -10.76 11.49
N LYS A 985 -8.38 -10.32 12.33
CA LYS A 985 -8.34 -10.55 13.78
C LYS A 985 -9.52 -11.36 14.31
N SER A 986 -10.72 -11.13 13.79
CA SER A 986 -11.96 -11.73 14.31
C SER A 986 -13.03 -11.76 13.23
N GLY A 987 -14.04 -12.62 13.39
CA GLY A 987 -15.19 -12.66 12.50
C GLY A 987 -16.43 -13.27 13.13
N ILE A 988 -17.56 -13.10 12.45
CA ILE A 988 -18.87 -13.65 12.81
C ILE A 988 -19.36 -14.55 11.68
N VAL A 989 -19.79 -15.75 12.04
CA VAL A 989 -20.43 -16.70 11.13
C VAL A 989 -21.92 -16.40 11.06
N LYS A 990 -22.44 -16.19 9.86
CA LYS A 990 -23.86 -15.94 9.62
C LYS A 990 -24.21 -16.28 8.18
N ASP A 991 -25.39 -16.84 7.95
CA ASP A 991 -26.02 -16.88 6.62
C ASP A 991 -26.59 -15.48 6.34
N ILE A 992 -25.82 -14.63 5.65
CA ILE A 992 -26.13 -13.21 5.51
C ILE A 992 -27.08 -12.99 4.33
N ASN A 993 -26.89 -13.76 3.25
CA ASN A 993 -27.70 -13.71 2.04
C ASN A 993 -28.94 -14.64 2.10
N ASN A 994 -29.11 -15.41 3.19
CA ASN A 994 -30.20 -16.37 3.41
C ASN A 994 -30.25 -17.50 2.38
N ASP A 995 -29.11 -17.93 1.84
CA ASP A 995 -29.01 -19.03 0.88
C ASP A 995 -28.88 -20.42 1.53
N GLY A 996 -28.78 -20.46 2.87
CA GLY A 996 -28.62 -21.66 3.67
C GLY A 996 -27.19 -22.10 3.90
N LYS A 997 -26.19 -21.33 3.44
CA LYS A 997 -24.77 -21.55 3.70
C LYS A 997 -24.24 -20.49 4.67
N LEU A 998 -23.18 -20.84 5.38
CA LEU A 998 -22.61 -19.96 6.40
C LEU A 998 -21.53 -19.08 5.79
N ASP A 999 -21.77 -17.77 5.78
CA ASP A 999 -20.81 -16.72 5.41
C ASP A 999 -20.05 -16.23 6.64
N VAL A 1000 -19.04 -15.38 6.43
CA VAL A 1000 -18.26 -14.78 7.52
C VAL A 1000 -18.04 -13.29 7.33
N ILE A 1001 -18.50 -12.48 8.30
CA ILE A 1001 -18.11 -11.07 8.41
C ILE A 1001 -16.76 -11.00 9.12
N LEU A 1002 -15.76 -10.37 8.50
CA LEU A 1002 -14.41 -10.25 9.02
C LEU A 1002 -14.04 -8.81 9.37
N VAL A 1003 -13.25 -8.67 10.42
CA VAL A 1003 -12.64 -7.42 10.84
C VAL A 1003 -11.15 -7.60 11.14
N GLY A 1004 -10.36 -6.57 10.87
CA GLY A 1004 -8.91 -6.67 10.98
C GLY A 1004 -8.17 -5.35 11.20
N ASN A 1005 -6.97 -5.30 10.63
CA ASN A 1005 -5.91 -4.30 10.76
C ASN A 1005 -5.06 -4.43 12.03
N PHE A 1006 -3.84 -3.91 11.92
CA PHE A 1006 -2.88 -3.84 13.02
C PHE A 1006 -1.83 -2.74 12.76
N TYR A 1007 -1.72 -1.78 13.68
CA TYR A 1007 -0.83 -0.63 13.51
C TYR A 1007 0.44 -0.69 14.37
N GLY A 1008 0.56 -1.69 15.24
CA GLY A 1008 1.65 -1.86 16.20
C GLY A 1008 2.94 -2.47 15.64
N ASN A 1009 3.17 -2.38 14.33
CA ASN A 1009 4.39 -2.86 13.68
C ASN A 1009 5.54 -1.84 13.85
N ASN A 1010 6.78 -2.29 13.72
CA ASN A 1010 7.89 -1.36 13.53
C ASN A 1010 7.77 -0.61 12.19
N ILE A 1011 8.51 0.49 12.04
CA ILE A 1011 8.35 1.39 10.88
C ILE A 1011 8.68 0.68 9.56
N GLN A 1012 9.70 -0.17 9.53
CA GLN A 1012 10.13 -0.89 8.33
C GLN A 1012 9.08 -1.88 7.80
N LEU A 1013 8.26 -2.45 8.69
CA LEU A 1013 7.10 -3.26 8.28
C LEU A 1013 5.91 -2.39 7.85
N GLY A 1014 5.76 -1.21 8.46
CA GLY A 1014 4.62 -0.34 8.24
C GLY A 1014 3.33 -0.90 8.81
N ARG A 1015 2.23 -0.18 8.64
CA ARG A 1015 0.91 -0.57 9.17
C ARG A 1015 0.27 -1.63 8.28
N ASN A 1016 -0.54 -2.51 8.90
CA ASN A 1016 -1.55 -3.29 8.18
C ASN A 1016 -2.87 -2.54 8.29
N ASP A 1017 -3.24 -1.79 7.25
CA ASP A 1017 -4.38 -0.87 7.24
C ASP A 1017 -5.23 -0.96 5.95
N ALA A 1018 -5.02 -1.99 5.13
CA ALA A 1018 -5.70 -2.21 3.85
C ALA A 1018 -6.98 -3.08 3.96
N ASN A 1019 -7.68 -3.04 5.09
CA ASN A 1019 -9.00 -3.65 5.23
C ASN A 1019 -9.99 -2.66 5.82
N PHE A 1020 -11.19 -2.63 5.25
CA PHE A 1020 -12.25 -1.70 5.61
C PHE A 1020 -13.51 -2.41 6.10
N GLY A 1021 -13.36 -3.63 6.61
CA GLY A 1021 -14.44 -4.59 6.85
C GLY A 1021 -14.75 -5.39 5.58
N SER A 1022 -14.95 -6.70 5.73
CA SER A 1022 -15.12 -7.59 4.58
C SER A 1022 -16.04 -8.76 4.91
N ILE A 1023 -16.54 -9.42 3.86
CA ILE A 1023 -17.38 -10.60 3.91
C ILE A 1023 -16.69 -11.71 3.11
N LEU A 1024 -16.68 -12.92 3.65
CA LEU A 1024 -16.46 -14.15 2.90
C LEU A 1024 -17.81 -14.79 2.63
N ILE A 1025 -18.29 -14.68 1.40
CA ILE A 1025 -19.54 -15.30 0.95
C ILE A 1025 -19.24 -16.76 0.58
N ASN A 1026 -19.99 -17.69 1.14
CA ASN A 1026 -19.77 -19.11 0.94
C ASN A 1026 -20.49 -19.59 -0.33
N GLU A 1027 -19.72 -19.95 -1.36
CA GLU A 1027 -20.27 -20.48 -2.61
C GLU A 1027 -20.60 -21.98 -2.53
N GLY A 1028 -20.25 -22.62 -1.41
CA GLY A 1028 -20.43 -24.05 -1.14
C GLY A 1028 -19.22 -24.89 -1.56
N ASN A 1029 -19.15 -26.13 -1.07
CA ASN A 1029 -18.01 -27.04 -1.27
C ASN A 1029 -16.67 -26.43 -0.81
N GLY A 1030 -16.68 -25.61 0.24
CA GLY A 1030 -15.48 -24.96 0.79
C GLY A 1030 -14.88 -23.87 -0.10
N GLN A 1031 -15.65 -23.30 -1.03
CA GLN A 1031 -15.24 -22.13 -1.82
C GLN A 1031 -15.84 -20.86 -1.23
N PHE A 1032 -15.04 -19.79 -1.17
CA PHE A 1032 -15.48 -18.49 -0.69
C PHE A 1032 -15.15 -17.39 -1.69
N GLU A 1033 -16.04 -16.42 -1.79
CA GLU A 1033 -15.88 -15.18 -2.54
C GLU A 1033 -15.73 -13.99 -1.57
N TYR A 1034 -14.94 -12.99 -1.98
CA TYR A 1034 -14.78 -11.75 -1.24
C TYR A 1034 -15.87 -10.75 -1.59
N ALA A 1035 -16.40 -10.04 -0.58
CA ALA A 1035 -17.14 -8.81 -0.80
C ALA A 1035 -16.77 -7.76 0.27
N ASP A 1036 -16.87 -6.48 -0.09
CA ASP A 1036 -16.89 -5.39 0.89
C ASP A 1036 -18.19 -5.41 1.72
N LEU A 1037 -18.29 -4.57 2.74
CA LEU A 1037 -19.55 -4.31 3.45
C LEU A 1037 -20.35 -3.24 2.70
N PRO A 1038 -21.42 -3.56 1.95
CA PRO A 1038 -22.13 -2.54 1.19
C PRO A 1038 -22.75 -1.51 2.13
N GLY A 1039 -22.58 -0.22 1.83
CA GLY A 1039 -23.11 0.89 2.65
C GLY A 1039 -22.29 1.25 3.90
N LEU A 1040 -21.24 0.48 4.25
CA LEU A 1040 -20.48 0.70 5.48
C LEU A 1040 -18.96 0.49 5.30
N THR A 1041 -18.17 1.43 5.84
CA THR A 1041 -16.71 1.32 5.89
C THR A 1041 -16.23 1.28 7.34
N ILE A 1042 -15.34 0.35 7.67
CA ILE A 1042 -14.75 0.15 9.00
C ILE A 1042 -13.24 0.39 8.96
N LYS A 1043 -12.83 1.61 9.30
CA LYS A 1043 -11.41 2.00 9.42
C LYS A 1043 -10.84 1.62 10.79
N GLY A 1044 -9.51 1.69 10.94
CA GLY A 1044 -8.85 1.50 12.25
C GLY A 1044 -8.62 0.04 12.62
N GLU A 1045 -8.14 -0.18 13.84
CA GLU A 1045 -7.74 -1.50 14.34
C GLU A 1045 -8.91 -2.22 15.03
N SER A 1046 -9.63 -3.05 14.30
CA SER A 1046 -10.72 -3.85 14.85
C SER A 1046 -10.18 -5.15 15.47
N ARG A 1047 -10.48 -5.38 16.75
CA ARG A 1047 -9.86 -6.46 17.55
C ARG A 1047 -10.79 -7.63 17.79
N LYS A 1048 -12.08 -7.36 18.03
CA LYS A 1048 -13.11 -8.38 18.27
C LYS A 1048 -14.44 -7.92 17.69
N ILE A 1049 -15.22 -8.87 17.19
CA ILE A 1049 -16.61 -8.70 16.82
C ILE A 1049 -17.46 -9.75 17.57
N LYS A 1050 -18.63 -9.35 18.08
CA LYS A 1050 -19.57 -10.21 18.81
C LYS A 1050 -21.02 -9.92 18.41
N PRO A 1051 -21.90 -10.93 18.36
CA PRO A 1051 -23.32 -10.69 18.15
C PRO A 1051 -23.94 -10.02 19.39
N ILE A 1052 -25.00 -9.25 19.18
CA ILE A 1052 -25.82 -8.64 20.22
C ILE A 1052 -27.28 -8.59 19.77
N LEU A 1053 -28.21 -8.85 20.68
CA LEU A 1053 -29.64 -8.68 20.42
C LEU A 1053 -30.10 -7.30 20.92
N ILE A 1054 -30.62 -6.47 20.01
CA ILE A 1054 -31.18 -5.15 20.32
C ILE A 1054 -32.61 -5.09 19.79
N GLN A 1055 -33.60 -5.00 20.68
CA GLN A 1055 -35.04 -5.00 20.34
C GLN A 1055 -35.44 -6.17 19.41
N ASP A 1056 -34.99 -7.38 19.74
CA ASP A 1056 -35.20 -8.60 18.96
C ASP A 1056 -34.55 -8.60 17.55
N LYS A 1057 -33.74 -7.59 17.22
CA LYS A 1057 -32.88 -7.57 16.03
C LYS A 1057 -31.46 -7.99 16.41
N GLU A 1058 -30.91 -8.95 15.69
CA GLU A 1058 -29.51 -9.33 15.82
C GLU A 1058 -28.63 -8.27 15.12
N MET A 1059 -27.60 -7.81 15.81
CA MET A 1059 -26.61 -6.83 15.37
C MET A 1059 -25.22 -7.29 15.81
N PHE A 1060 -24.17 -6.55 15.44
CA PHE A 1060 -22.80 -6.90 15.78
C PHE A 1060 -22.05 -5.73 16.44
N VAL A 1061 -21.40 -5.99 17.56
CA VAL A 1061 -20.56 -5.03 18.29
C VAL A 1061 -19.11 -5.27 17.92
N ILE A 1062 -18.40 -4.21 17.53
CA ILE A 1062 -17.00 -4.24 17.10
C ILE A 1062 -16.18 -3.39 18.06
N ALA A 1063 -15.23 -4.04 18.74
CA ALA A 1063 -14.28 -3.39 19.62
C ALA A 1063 -13.02 -2.98 18.84
N ARG A 1064 -12.71 -1.69 18.86
CA ARG A 1064 -11.63 -1.07 18.06
C ARG A 1064 -10.59 -0.44 18.99
N ASN A 1065 -9.30 -0.65 18.71
CA ASN A 1065 -8.22 -0.05 19.51
C ASN A 1065 -8.02 1.43 19.10
N ASN A 1066 -7.80 2.32 20.09
CA ASN A 1066 -7.71 3.78 19.91
C ASN A 1066 -8.88 4.44 19.18
N GLU A 1067 -10.05 3.81 19.21
CA GLU A 1067 -11.19 4.18 18.40
C GLU A 1067 -12.51 3.95 19.14
N SER A 1068 -13.59 4.48 18.56
CA SER A 1068 -14.94 4.25 19.09
C SER A 1068 -15.39 2.81 18.88
N LEU A 1069 -16.10 2.27 19.88
CA LEU A 1069 -16.93 1.08 19.77
C LEU A 1069 -17.96 1.32 18.66
N LYS A 1070 -18.18 0.32 17.81
CA LYS A 1070 -19.17 0.40 16.73
C LYS A 1070 -20.20 -0.73 16.87
N ILE A 1071 -21.48 -0.42 16.69
CA ILE A 1071 -22.56 -1.40 16.54
C ILE A 1071 -23.06 -1.32 15.11
N ILE A 1072 -23.06 -2.44 14.41
CA ILE A 1072 -23.45 -2.52 13.00
C ILE A 1072 -24.64 -3.46 12.85
N GLY A 1073 -25.55 -3.12 11.94
CA GLY A 1073 -26.64 -3.98 11.51
C GLY A 1073 -26.56 -4.20 10.00
N TYR A 1074 -27.40 -5.12 9.52
CA TYR A 1074 -27.61 -5.36 8.09
C TYR A 1074 -29.10 -5.63 7.83
N GLU A 1075 -29.58 -5.29 6.63
CA GLU A 1075 -30.96 -5.52 6.18
C GLU A 1075 -31.01 -6.05 4.74
#